data_AF-A0A1T5GQY6-F1
#
_entry.id   AF-A0A1T5GQY6-F1
#
_cell.length_a   1.000
_cell.length_b   1.000
_cell.length_c   1.000
_cell.angle_alpha   90.00
_cell.angle_beta   90.00
_cell.angle_gamma   90.00
#
_symmetry.space_group_name_H-M   'P 1'
#
loop_
_entity.id
_entity.type
_entity.pdbx_description
1 polymer ?
#
loop_
_entity_poly.entity_id
_entity_poly.type
_entity_poly.pdbx_seq_one_letter_code
_entity_poly.pdbx_strand_id
1 'polypeptide(L)'
;MPKNTKLIVQNIEIGLLSINSEDYICLTDMVKAKDGDFFVSDWLRNVNTLEYLHAWEGMYNPDFNYGEFAAIRNQSGINSFKVSVKEWVAKTNAIGIVAKAGRYGGTYAHKDIAFNFGMWISPVFQLYIVKEHQRLKEVESNEYNLEWNVKRVLCKANYKIHTDAIKNYIIPHTGYTKAKEWLLYADEADLLNIAMWGCTARDWKQANPQRVLQGENIRDMASINDLAILSNIESLNSILISQRLSKAERLRFLANTVKQQRKSLEGIDLIKGIKKLSYSTFLDAKKLTLKKTVISFLKMTTDNIDVLTRGKRAFIGEEFDLKKWEDVEPFFENLKTREINSAEDLQQWFLDRSEIESYLSENFAWRYIRQTCDTANTSLINALQFFITEIQPKLAEYGNALDKKVVDSPYLSELTEPGFAITLRGMKKAIEIFRDENIPLITEMQTEERRYGAIAGAMTVTLDGEEMTLQKAADRLQSTDRNIREEAWRAISGRRYDDHEQLDELLGKLVTLRDQVGKNAGFANYRDYMFAAMGRFDYTPQDCFNFHGSVKKAVVPMLDEMAASRKAALNVDELRPWDTKVDPQGLAPLKPFSTGEELLNKTIRCFSRLDPFLGDCLTTMKTMKHLDLESRKGKAPGGYNYPLDEIGVPFIFMNATSNLRDMVTLLHEGGHAVHSLVTRNLKLNSFKHTPSEVAELASMSMELITMDYWDEFFENENDLKRAKIQHLESILETLPWVATVDKFQHWMYENPQHSAAERTEAWVRIYEEFTDKVMDWSGLEIYKKYLWQRQLHIYEVPFYYIEYGIAQLGAIGVWKNYRQDPAKGLKGFLDALKLGYTATIGEIYQAANIPFDFSEQHITDLMQFVRNELAQLKK
;
A
#
# COMPACT_ATOMS: atom_id res chain seq x y z
N MET A 1 -32.27 -29.35 0.59
CA MET A 1 -33.21 -28.41 1.23
C MET A 1 -33.60 -27.36 0.18
N PRO A 2 -34.78 -26.71 0.25
CA PRO A 2 -35.34 -25.97 -0.89
C PRO A 2 -34.49 -24.74 -1.22
N LYS A 3 -34.28 -24.46 -2.52
CA LYS A 3 -33.68 -23.21 -3.02
C LYS A 3 -34.42 -22.02 -2.38
N ASN A 4 -33.71 -21.10 -1.74
CA ASN A 4 -34.30 -19.85 -1.27
C ASN A 4 -34.76 -19.02 -2.48
N THR A 5 -36.01 -19.22 -2.90
CA THR A 5 -36.64 -18.54 -4.04
C THR A 5 -37.26 -17.19 -3.67
N LYS A 6 -36.79 -16.55 -2.59
CA LYS A 6 -37.32 -15.27 -2.10
C LYS A 6 -36.21 -14.39 -1.54
N LEU A 7 -36.33 -13.09 -1.76
CA LEU A 7 -35.55 -12.03 -1.08
C LEU A 7 -36.40 -11.43 0.04
N ILE A 8 -35.77 -11.00 1.14
CA ILE A 8 -36.45 -10.25 2.20
C ILE A 8 -35.85 -8.85 2.23
N VAL A 9 -36.64 -7.86 1.81
CA VAL A 9 -36.19 -6.46 1.72
C VAL A 9 -37.15 -5.60 2.51
N GLN A 10 -36.64 -4.94 3.56
CA GLN A 10 -37.46 -4.12 4.46
C GLN A 10 -38.72 -4.86 4.99
N ASN A 11 -38.54 -6.12 5.41
CA ASN A 11 -39.61 -7.02 5.86
C ASN A 11 -40.66 -7.43 4.80
N ILE A 12 -40.40 -7.14 3.52
CA ILE A 12 -41.25 -7.58 2.41
C ILE A 12 -40.60 -8.80 1.75
N GLU A 13 -41.35 -9.89 1.64
CA GLU A 13 -40.95 -11.06 0.87
C GLU A 13 -41.16 -10.80 -0.62
N ILE A 14 -40.09 -10.92 -1.39
CA ILE A 14 -40.07 -10.68 -2.84
C ILE A 14 -39.69 -11.98 -3.54
N GLY A 15 -40.58 -12.48 -4.39
CA GLY A 15 -40.34 -13.71 -5.15
C GLY A 15 -39.18 -13.59 -6.16
N LEU A 16 -38.41 -14.67 -6.28
CA LEU A 16 -37.41 -14.87 -7.33
C LEU A 16 -37.85 -15.96 -8.30
N LEU A 17 -37.57 -15.72 -9.58
CA LEU A 17 -37.79 -16.65 -10.66
C LEU A 17 -36.51 -16.72 -11.49
N SER A 18 -36.02 -17.92 -11.81
CA SER A 18 -34.92 -18.06 -12.77
C SER A 18 -35.48 -18.41 -14.15
N ILE A 19 -35.08 -17.66 -15.18
CA ILE A 19 -35.40 -17.90 -16.59
C ILE A 19 -34.07 -17.91 -17.34
N ASN A 20 -33.76 -18.99 -18.07
CA ASN A 20 -32.52 -19.13 -18.84
C ASN A 20 -31.23 -18.89 -18.03
N SER A 21 -31.21 -19.28 -16.76
CA SER A 21 -30.10 -19.05 -15.81
C SER A 21 -29.90 -17.59 -15.37
N GLU A 22 -30.78 -16.67 -15.76
CA GLU A 22 -30.84 -15.32 -15.24
C GLU A 22 -31.94 -15.18 -14.18
N ASP A 23 -31.73 -14.29 -13.21
CA ASP A 23 -32.69 -14.04 -12.16
C ASP A 23 -33.67 -12.93 -12.53
N TYR A 24 -34.94 -13.22 -12.27
CA TYR A 24 -36.05 -12.30 -12.40
C TYR A 24 -36.68 -12.09 -11.01
N ILE A 25 -36.92 -10.83 -10.66
CA ILE A 25 -37.39 -10.37 -9.36
C ILE A 25 -38.85 -9.90 -9.50
N CYS A 26 -39.72 -10.27 -8.55
CA CYS A 26 -41.14 -9.96 -8.57
C CYS A 26 -41.40 -8.46 -8.30
N LEU A 27 -41.68 -7.68 -9.34
CA LEU A 27 -42.04 -6.27 -9.24
C LEU A 27 -43.36 -6.06 -8.49
N THR A 28 -44.31 -6.99 -8.62
CA THR A 28 -45.60 -6.91 -7.92
C THR A 28 -45.43 -6.99 -6.40
N ASP A 29 -44.44 -7.74 -5.91
CA ASP A 29 -44.12 -7.75 -4.48
C ASP A 29 -43.38 -6.48 -4.06
N MET A 30 -42.48 -5.97 -4.91
CA MET A 30 -41.74 -4.73 -4.64
C MET A 30 -42.65 -3.52 -4.49
N VAL A 31 -43.74 -3.41 -5.26
CA VAL A 31 -44.70 -2.29 -5.18
C VAL A 31 -45.30 -2.14 -3.77
N LYS A 32 -45.39 -3.22 -2.99
CA LYS A 32 -45.91 -3.18 -1.60
C LYS A 32 -45.07 -2.28 -0.68
N ALA A 33 -43.85 -1.93 -1.07
CA ALA A 33 -42.97 -1.03 -0.35
C ALA A 33 -43.29 0.46 -0.55
N LYS A 34 -44.25 0.79 -1.42
CA LYS A 34 -44.66 2.17 -1.75
C LYS A 34 -46.02 2.45 -1.13
N ASP A 35 -46.13 3.53 -0.36
CA ASP A 35 -47.39 3.93 0.28
C ASP A 35 -48.41 4.44 -0.75
N GLY A 36 -49.53 3.71 -0.94
CA GLY A 36 -50.63 4.05 -1.84
C GLY A 36 -51.01 2.95 -2.83
N ASP A 37 -52.11 3.12 -3.57
CA ASP A 37 -52.58 2.18 -4.59
C ASP A 37 -51.80 2.35 -5.91
N PHE A 38 -50.54 1.91 -5.92
CA PHE A 38 -49.70 1.89 -7.12
C PHE A 38 -49.70 0.53 -7.80
N PHE A 39 -49.52 0.54 -9.12
CA PHE A 39 -49.35 -0.66 -9.94
C PHE A 39 -48.07 -0.54 -10.77
N VAL A 40 -47.52 -1.67 -11.23
CA VAL A 40 -46.36 -1.67 -12.14
C VAL A 40 -46.65 -0.87 -13.43
N SER A 41 -47.92 -0.82 -13.86
CA SER A 41 -48.33 0.02 -14.99
C SER A 41 -48.11 1.51 -14.77
N ASP A 42 -48.10 2.00 -13.53
CA ASP A 42 -47.87 3.42 -13.23
C ASP A 42 -46.41 3.81 -13.44
N TRP A 43 -45.49 2.88 -13.19
CA TRP A 43 -44.08 3.04 -13.54
C TRP A 43 -43.85 3.10 -15.05
N LEU A 44 -44.57 2.27 -15.82
CA LEU A 44 -44.50 2.24 -17.30
C LEU A 44 -45.10 3.48 -17.98
N ARG A 45 -45.70 4.42 -17.23
CA ARG A 45 -46.16 5.71 -17.78
C ARG A 45 -45.03 6.72 -17.96
N ASN A 46 -43.91 6.52 -17.25
CA ASN A 46 -42.80 7.46 -17.25
C ASN A 46 -41.93 7.27 -18.51
N VAL A 47 -41.71 8.36 -19.25
CA VAL A 47 -40.86 8.38 -20.44
C VAL A 47 -39.46 7.84 -20.13
N ASN A 48 -38.86 8.25 -19.00
CA ASN A 48 -37.51 7.81 -18.62
C ASN A 48 -37.45 6.31 -18.32
N THR A 49 -38.54 5.74 -17.79
CA THR A 49 -38.67 4.30 -17.60
C THR A 49 -38.71 3.58 -18.95
N LEU A 50 -39.50 4.09 -19.91
CA LEU A 50 -39.61 3.50 -21.24
C LEU A 50 -38.28 3.57 -22.01
N GLU A 51 -37.53 4.68 -21.89
CA GLU A 51 -36.17 4.79 -22.46
C GLU A 51 -35.19 3.81 -21.82
N TYR A 52 -35.25 3.64 -20.50
CA TYR A 52 -34.40 2.67 -19.80
C TYR A 52 -34.70 1.23 -20.24
N LEU A 53 -35.99 0.88 -20.35
CA LEU A 53 -36.40 -0.43 -20.85
C LEU A 53 -35.98 -0.63 -22.31
N HIS A 54 -36.12 0.37 -23.17
CA HIS A 54 -35.65 0.31 -24.55
C HIS A 54 -34.14 0.11 -24.65
N ALA A 55 -33.35 0.82 -23.84
CA ALA A 55 -31.90 0.63 -23.81
C ALA A 55 -31.53 -0.79 -23.36
N TRP A 56 -32.19 -1.30 -22.31
CA TRP A 56 -31.94 -2.67 -21.84
C TRP A 56 -32.35 -3.71 -22.89
N GLU A 57 -33.55 -3.61 -23.46
CA GLU A 57 -34.02 -4.52 -24.51
C GLU A 57 -33.12 -4.42 -25.76
N GLY A 58 -32.64 -3.24 -26.13
CA GLY A 58 -31.72 -3.08 -27.27
C GLY A 58 -30.37 -3.78 -27.08
N MET A 59 -29.91 -3.93 -25.83
CA MET A 59 -28.67 -4.66 -25.51
C MET A 59 -28.87 -6.18 -25.45
N TYR A 60 -30.03 -6.65 -25.01
CA TYR A 60 -30.23 -8.06 -24.62
C TYR A 60 -31.33 -8.81 -25.38
N ASN A 61 -32.14 -8.12 -26.19
CA ASN A 61 -33.27 -8.68 -26.94
C ASN A 61 -33.17 -8.36 -28.45
N PRO A 62 -32.60 -9.28 -29.25
CA PRO A 62 -32.49 -9.10 -30.70
C PRO A 62 -33.85 -8.97 -31.42
N ASP A 63 -34.93 -9.50 -30.85
CA ASP A 63 -36.27 -9.56 -31.45
C ASP A 63 -37.20 -8.41 -30.99
N PHE A 64 -36.65 -7.40 -30.32
CA PHE A 64 -37.40 -6.25 -29.82
C PHE A 64 -38.01 -5.42 -30.96
N ASN A 65 -39.31 -5.16 -30.89
CA ASN A 65 -40.03 -4.39 -31.91
C ASN A 65 -39.94 -2.88 -31.64
N TYR A 66 -38.91 -2.27 -32.21
CA TYR A 66 -38.64 -0.83 -32.13
C TYR A 66 -39.76 0.06 -32.69
N GLY A 67 -40.49 -0.42 -33.71
CA GLY A 67 -41.57 0.34 -34.34
C GLY A 67 -42.77 0.52 -33.41
N GLU A 68 -43.21 -0.56 -32.78
CA GLU A 68 -44.28 -0.53 -31.77
C GLU A 68 -43.83 0.21 -30.49
N PHE A 69 -42.55 0.07 -30.10
CA PHE A 69 -41.99 0.89 -29.02
C PHE A 69 -42.11 2.39 -29.31
N ALA A 70 -41.73 2.84 -30.50
CA ALA A 70 -41.82 4.26 -30.88
C ALA A 70 -43.27 4.77 -30.81
N ALA A 71 -44.26 3.94 -31.20
CA ALA A 71 -45.67 4.27 -31.09
C ALA A 71 -46.13 4.41 -29.62
N ILE A 72 -45.66 3.53 -28.73
CA ILE A 72 -45.94 3.60 -27.28
C ILE A 72 -45.26 4.81 -26.65
N ARG A 73 -43.98 5.06 -26.97
CA ARG A 73 -43.20 6.22 -26.49
C ARG A 73 -43.85 7.53 -26.89
N ASN A 74 -44.30 7.68 -28.12
CA ASN A 74 -44.94 8.91 -28.60
C ASN A 74 -46.27 9.23 -27.90
N GLN A 75 -46.91 8.24 -27.28
CA GLN A 75 -48.11 8.43 -26.46
C GLN A 75 -47.79 8.66 -24.98
N SER A 76 -46.57 8.34 -24.54
CA SER A 76 -46.13 8.53 -23.16
C SER A 76 -46.03 10.02 -22.80
N GLY A 77 -46.50 10.38 -21.61
CA GLY A 77 -46.62 11.78 -21.18
C GLY A 77 -48.00 12.43 -21.38
N ILE A 78 -48.91 11.80 -22.15
CA ILE A 78 -50.32 12.22 -22.18
C ILE A 78 -51.03 11.73 -20.90
N ASN A 79 -51.84 12.58 -20.26
CA ASN A 79 -52.51 12.24 -18.99
C ASN A 79 -53.37 10.95 -19.06
N SER A 80 -53.91 10.61 -20.23
CA SER A 80 -54.70 9.39 -20.48
C SER A 80 -53.87 8.14 -20.80
N PHE A 81 -52.55 8.26 -20.99
CA PHE A 81 -51.70 7.14 -21.38
C PHE A 81 -51.52 6.16 -20.23
N LYS A 82 -51.83 4.89 -20.50
CA LYS A 82 -51.59 3.74 -19.62
C LYS A 82 -51.34 2.51 -20.48
N VAL A 83 -50.19 1.87 -20.29
CA VAL A 83 -49.84 0.60 -20.92
C VAL A 83 -49.71 -0.47 -19.84
N SER A 84 -50.34 -1.63 -20.04
CA SER A 84 -50.16 -2.76 -19.13
C SER A 84 -48.89 -3.53 -19.48
N VAL A 85 -48.29 -4.24 -18.52
CA VAL A 85 -47.11 -5.09 -18.78
C VAL A 85 -47.40 -6.13 -19.88
N LYS A 86 -48.60 -6.72 -19.88
CA LYS A 86 -49.00 -7.67 -20.92
C LYS A 86 -49.06 -7.03 -22.30
N GLU A 87 -49.57 -5.81 -22.38
CA GLU A 87 -49.65 -5.07 -23.64
C GLU A 87 -48.28 -4.61 -24.11
N TRP A 88 -47.42 -4.14 -23.21
CA TRP A 88 -46.02 -3.81 -23.48
C TRP A 88 -45.29 -5.00 -24.10
N VAL A 89 -45.33 -6.16 -23.43
CA VAL A 89 -44.66 -7.38 -23.92
C VAL A 89 -45.25 -7.83 -25.25
N ALA A 90 -46.58 -7.83 -25.40
CA ALA A 90 -47.23 -8.28 -26.63
C ALA A 90 -46.95 -7.39 -27.86
N LYS A 91 -46.82 -6.07 -27.66
CA LYS A 91 -46.53 -5.12 -28.75
C LYS A 91 -45.04 -5.06 -29.10
N THR A 92 -44.18 -5.11 -28.08
CA THR A 92 -42.74 -4.85 -28.24
C THR A 92 -41.88 -6.11 -28.30
N ASN A 93 -42.43 -7.30 -28.05
CA ASN A 93 -41.68 -8.54 -27.84
C ASN A 93 -40.64 -8.47 -26.69
N ALA A 94 -40.85 -7.60 -25.70
CA ALA A 94 -39.95 -7.43 -24.56
C ALA A 94 -39.73 -8.74 -23.78
N ILE A 95 -38.47 -9.02 -23.41
CA ILE A 95 -38.09 -10.20 -22.60
C ILE A 95 -37.65 -9.82 -21.18
N GLY A 96 -37.36 -8.54 -20.94
CA GLY A 96 -36.87 -8.01 -19.67
C GLY A 96 -37.94 -7.94 -18.59
N ILE A 97 -39.23 -7.95 -18.96
CA ILE A 97 -40.38 -8.02 -18.05
C ILE A 97 -41.33 -9.12 -18.50
N VAL A 98 -41.80 -9.95 -17.57
CA VAL A 98 -42.72 -11.05 -17.84
C VAL A 98 -43.89 -11.05 -16.84
N ALA A 99 -45.11 -11.31 -17.34
CA ALA A 99 -46.30 -11.45 -16.50
C ALA A 99 -46.73 -12.93 -16.44
N LYS A 100 -46.81 -13.51 -15.24
CA LYS A 100 -47.30 -14.88 -15.03
C LYS A 100 -48.68 -14.89 -14.37
N ALA A 101 -49.57 -15.78 -14.81
CA ALA A 101 -50.85 -16.06 -14.17
C ALA A 101 -50.76 -17.33 -13.28
N GLY A 102 -51.53 -17.38 -12.18
CA GLY A 102 -51.64 -18.56 -11.31
C GLY A 102 -51.27 -18.31 -9.84
N ARG A 103 -51.08 -19.39 -9.05
CA ARG A 103 -50.83 -19.35 -7.58
C ARG A 103 -49.52 -18.63 -7.17
N TYR A 104 -48.60 -18.43 -8.11
CA TYR A 104 -47.37 -17.61 -7.97
C TYR A 104 -47.34 -16.47 -9.01
N GLY A 105 -48.53 -16.04 -9.44
CA GLY A 105 -48.71 -15.02 -10.48
C GLY A 105 -48.28 -13.64 -10.01
N GLY A 106 -47.67 -12.90 -10.92
CA GLY A 106 -47.06 -11.59 -10.67
C GLY A 106 -46.32 -11.09 -11.91
N THR A 107 -45.92 -9.83 -11.88
CA THR A 107 -44.97 -9.26 -12.85
C THR A 107 -43.57 -9.44 -12.32
N TYR A 108 -42.71 -10.09 -13.10
CA TYR A 108 -41.30 -10.27 -12.80
C TYR A 108 -40.47 -9.52 -13.83
N ALA A 109 -39.32 -8.98 -13.42
CA ALA A 109 -38.38 -8.36 -14.34
C ALA A 109 -36.96 -8.83 -14.07
N HIS A 110 -36.12 -8.79 -15.10
CA HIS A 110 -34.69 -9.09 -14.97
C HIS A 110 -34.07 -8.25 -13.84
N LYS A 111 -33.09 -8.80 -13.11
CA LYS A 111 -32.48 -8.16 -11.92
C LYS A 111 -32.11 -6.68 -12.13
N ASP A 112 -31.52 -6.32 -13.27
CA ASP A 112 -31.13 -4.93 -13.57
C ASP A 112 -32.33 -4.00 -13.74
N ILE A 113 -33.41 -4.50 -14.36
CA ILE A 113 -34.67 -3.79 -14.53
C ILE A 113 -35.38 -3.66 -13.18
N ALA A 114 -35.34 -4.70 -12.36
CA ALA A 114 -35.88 -4.67 -11.02
C ALA A 114 -35.12 -3.71 -10.10
N PHE A 115 -33.80 -3.58 -10.22
CA PHE A 115 -33.05 -2.57 -9.45
C PHE A 115 -33.44 -1.15 -9.85
N ASN A 116 -33.65 -0.88 -11.15
CA ASN A 116 -34.21 0.40 -11.60
C ASN A 116 -35.64 0.63 -11.09
N PHE A 117 -36.48 -0.41 -11.07
CA PHE A 117 -37.79 -0.37 -10.44
C PHE A 117 -37.71 -0.02 -8.94
N GLY A 118 -36.72 -0.57 -8.24
CA GLY A 118 -36.42 -0.25 -6.85
C GLY A 118 -36.13 1.24 -6.65
N MET A 119 -35.39 1.87 -7.58
CA MET A 119 -35.13 3.32 -7.55
C MET A 119 -36.42 4.15 -7.65
N TRP A 120 -37.35 3.71 -8.49
CA TRP A 120 -38.66 4.36 -8.63
C TRP A 120 -39.56 4.22 -7.39
N ILE A 121 -39.35 3.16 -6.59
CA ILE A 121 -39.96 3.04 -5.26
C ILE A 121 -39.28 4.04 -4.30
N SER A 122 -37.98 3.90 -4.07
CA SER A 122 -37.12 4.90 -3.41
C SER A 122 -35.63 4.56 -3.57
N PRO A 123 -34.71 5.54 -3.50
CA PRO A 123 -33.27 5.28 -3.49
C PRO A 123 -32.85 4.29 -2.38
N VAL A 124 -33.48 4.38 -1.21
CA VAL A 124 -33.21 3.49 -0.08
C VAL A 124 -33.61 2.04 -0.39
N PHE A 125 -34.79 1.84 -0.99
CA PHE A 125 -35.26 0.51 -1.35
C PHE A 125 -34.36 -0.16 -2.41
N GLN A 126 -33.88 0.62 -3.39
CA GLN A 126 -32.91 0.15 -4.39
C GLN A 126 -31.63 -0.41 -3.75
N LEU A 127 -31.06 0.30 -2.77
CA LEU A 127 -29.84 -0.15 -2.10
C LEU A 127 -30.07 -1.45 -1.32
N TYR A 128 -31.22 -1.60 -0.66
CA TYR A 128 -31.53 -2.83 0.08
C TYR A 128 -31.79 -4.04 -0.84
N ILE A 129 -32.49 -3.88 -1.97
CA ILE A 129 -32.74 -4.99 -2.91
C ILE A 129 -31.46 -5.46 -3.59
N VAL A 130 -30.55 -4.54 -3.95
CA VAL A 130 -29.23 -4.88 -4.52
C VAL A 130 -28.41 -5.65 -3.50
N LYS A 131 -28.35 -5.16 -2.25
CA LYS A 131 -27.59 -5.80 -1.16
C LYS A 131 -28.10 -7.20 -0.84
N GLU A 132 -29.43 -7.38 -0.78
CA GLU A 132 -30.02 -8.68 -0.44
C GLU A 132 -29.88 -9.70 -1.58
N HIS A 133 -29.99 -9.25 -2.84
CA HIS A 133 -29.73 -10.12 -4.00
C HIS A 133 -28.26 -10.58 -4.06
N GLN A 134 -27.31 -9.66 -3.80
CA GLN A 134 -25.88 -9.99 -3.70
C GLN A 134 -25.60 -10.99 -2.56
N ARG A 135 -26.17 -10.76 -1.38
CA ARG A 135 -26.05 -11.68 -0.23
C ARG A 135 -26.54 -13.09 -0.57
N LEU A 136 -27.66 -13.21 -1.27
CA LEU A 136 -28.20 -14.52 -1.68
C LEU A 136 -27.23 -15.23 -2.64
N LYS A 137 -26.61 -14.51 -3.57
CA LYS A 137 -25.64 -15.09 -4.52
C LYS A 137 -24.33 -15.51 -3.88
N GLU A 138 -23.87 -14.77 -2.87
CA GLU A 138 -22.70 -15.16 -2.08
C GLU A 138 -22.95 -16.46 -1.32
N VAL A 139 -24.16 -16.66 -0.79
CA VAL A 139 -24.56 -17.92 -0.13
C VAL A 139 -24.65 -19.07 -1.13
N GLU A 140 -25.28 -18.86 -2.30
CA GLU A 140 -25.38 -19.87 -3.36
C GLU A 140 -24.01 -20.30 -3.92
N SER A 141 -23.02 -19.40 -3.92
CA SER A 141 -21.66 -19.64 -4.41
C SER A 141 -20.74 -20.34 -3.40
N ASN A 142 -20.97 -20.14 -2.09
CA ASN A 142 -20.04 -20.56 -1.03
C ASN A 142 -20.22 -22.01 -0.53
N GLU A 143 -21.42 -22.60 -0.56
CA GLU A 143 -21.66 -23.88 0.15
C GLU A 143 -21.06 -25.13 -0.52
N TYR A 144 -20.77 -25.14 -1.82
CA TYR A 144 -20.36 -26.36 -2.54
C TYR A 144 -18.97 -26.32 -3.20
N ASN A 145 -18.34 -25.15 -3.36
CA ASN A 145 -17.13 -25.04 -4.18
C ASN A 145 -15.80 -25.04 -3.41
N LEU A 146 -15.75 -24.56 -2.17
CA LEU A 146 -14.45 -24.24 -1.55
C LEU A 146 -13.70 -25.48 -1.05
N GLU A 147 -14.35 -26.38 -0.34
CA GLU A 147 -13.70 -27.58 0.22
C GLU A 147 -13.23 -28.54 -0.87
N TRP A 148 -14.04 -28.72 -1.92
CA TRP A 148 -13.72 -29.61 -3.04
C TRP A 148 -12.58 -29.07 -3.91
N ASN A 149 -12.54 -27.75 -4.15
CA ASN A 149 -11.46 -27.14 -4.93
C ASN A 149 -10.12 -27.10 -4.16
N VAL A 150 -10.13 -26.86 -2.83
CA VAL A 150 -8.91 -26.87 -2.01
C VAL A 150 -8.26 -28.25 -1.98
N LYS A 151 -9.05 -29.33 -1.79
CA LYS A 151 -8.52 -30.71 -1.85
C LYS A 151 -7.94 -31.06 -3.22
N ARG A 152 -8.53 -30.51 -4.30
CA ARG A 152 -8.09 -30.79 -5.68
C ARG A 152 -6.82 -30.04 -6.09
N VAL A 153 -6.65 -28.80 -5.62
CA VAL A 153 -5.47 -27.96 -5.91
C VAL A 153 -4.25 -28.46 -5.15
N LEU A 154 -4.38 -28.75 -3.85
CA LEU A 154 -3.27 -29.23 -3.01
C LEU A 154 -2.70 -30.58 -3.49
N CYS A 155 -3.55 -31.46 -4.01
CA CYS A 155 -3.15 -32.77 -4.52
C CYS A 155 -2.57 -32.75 -5.94
N LYS A 156 -2.86 -31.74 -6.79
CA LYS A 156 -2.45 -31.76 -8.21
C LYS A 156 -1.12 -31.06 -8.48
N ALA A 157 -0.85 -29.94 -7.82
CA ALA A 157 0.35 -29.14 -8.11
C ALA A 157 1.64 -29.85 -7.65
N ASN A 158 1.65 -30.42 -6.44
CA ASN A 158 2.86 -31.00 -5.86
C ASN A 158 3.10 -32.46 -6.29
N TYR A 159 2.04 -33.20 -6.60
CA TYR A 159 2.17 -34.51 -7.26
C TYR A 159 2.89 -34.39 -8.62
N LYS A 160 2.66 -33.30 -9.36
CA LYS A 160 3.37 -33.05 -10.63
C LYS A 160 4.87 -32.78 -10.42
N ILE A 161 5.22 -31.98 -9.42
CA ILE A 161 6.62 -31.69 -9.04
C ILE A 161 7.35 -32.97 -8.61
N HIS A 162 6.69 -33.80 -7.80
CA HIS A 162 7.25 -35.07 -7.32
C HIS A 162 7.43 -36.08 -8.47
N THR A 163 6.43 -36.24 -9.33
CA THR A 163 6.52 -37.15 -10.49
C THR A 163 7.54 -36.68 -11.52
N ASP A 164 7.72 -35.37 -11.72
CA ASP A 164 8.76 -34.84 -12.61
C ASP A 164 10.17 -35.12 -12.06
N ALA A 165 10.37 -35.10 -10.73
CA ALA A 165 11.65 -35.50 -10.15
C ALA A 165 11.96 -37.00 -10.32
N ILE A 166 10.95 -37.88 -10.17
CA ILE A 166 11.12 -39.32 -10.47
C ILE A 166 11.52 -39.49 -11.94
N LYS A 167 10.83 -38.79 -12.84
CA LYS A 167 11.09 -38.82 -14.29
C LYS A 167 12.50 -38.36 -14.63
N ASN A 168 12.96 -37.28 -14.02
CA ASN A 168 14.20 -36.61 -14.40
C ASN A 168 15.45 -37.20 -13.72
N TYR A 169 15.30 -37.79 -12.53
CA TYR A 169 16.46 -38.18 -11.70
C TYR A 169 16.49 -39.65 -11.29
N ILE A 170 15.38 -40.40 -11.36
CA ILE A 170 15.35 -41.83 -11.00
C ILE A 170 15.28 -42.71 -12.26
N ILE A 171 14.32 -42.46 -13.14
CA ILE A 171 14.09 -43.29 -14.34
C ILE A 171 15.35 -43.43 -15.22
N PRO A 172 16.15 -42.38 -15.49
CA PRO A 172 17.33 -42.48 -16.35
C PRO A 172 18.43 -43.43 -15.85
N HIS A 173 18.37 -43.88 -14.58
CA HIS A 173 19.45 -44.63 -13.93
C HIS A 173 19.05 -46.06 -13.51
N THR A 174 17.86 -46.53 -13.86
CA THR A 174 17.30 -47.79 -13.34
C THR A 174 17.20 -48.91 -14.39
N GLY A 175 17.40 -48.61 -15.68
CA GLY A 175 17.40 -49.59 -16.76
C GLY A 175 16.03 -50.23 -17.06
N TYR A 176 14.92 -49.71 -16.51
CA TYR A 176 13.58 -50.22 -16.80
C TYR A 176 13.18 -49.93 -18.25
N THR A 177 12.40 -50.84 -18.83
CA THR A 177 11.70 -50.56 -20.10
C THR A 177 10.56 -49.58 -19.84
N LYS A 178 10.21 -48.76 -20.85
CA LYS A 178 9.14 -47.76 -20.75
C LYS A 178 7.81 -48.31 -20.24
N ALA A 179 7.51 -49.58 -20.54
CA ALA A 179 6.31 -50.28 -20.06
C ALA A 179 6.33 -50.63 -18.56
N LYS A 180 7.49 -50.52 -17.89
CA LYS A 180 7.68 -50.85 -16.47
C LYS A 180 8.01 -49.63 -15.59
N GLU A 181 8.15 -48.43 -16.16
CA GLU A 181 8.42 -47.19 -15.42
C GLU A 181 7.35 -46.88 -14.36
N TRP A 182 6.09 -47.29 -14.60
CA TRP A 182 4.99 -47.09 -13.65
C TRP A 182 5.24 -47.74 -12.27
N LEU A 183 6.06 -48.81 -12.20
CA LEU A 183 6.43 -49.46 -10.95
C LEU A 183 7.22 -48.52 -10.03
N LEU A 184 8.06 -47.64 -10.60
CA LEU A 184 8.85 -46.68 -9.82
C LEU A 184 7.99 -45.55 -9.27
N TYR A 185 7.01 -45.08 -10.04
CA TYR A 185 6.05 -44.08 -9.55
C TYR A 185 5.18 -44.63 -8.41
N ALA A 186 4.75 -45.90 -8.52
CA ALA A 186 4.00 -46.56 -7.46
C ALA A 186 4.87 -46.76 -6.19
N ASP A 187 6.12 -47.19 -6.37
CA ASP A 187 7.07 -47.46 -5.29
C ASP A 187 7.52 -46.19 -4.53
N GLU A 188 7.60 -45.04 -5.22
CA GLU A 188 7.86 -43.74 -4.60
C GLU A 188 6.60 -43.10 -3.98
N ALA A 189 5.42 -43.33 -4.56
CA ALA A 189 4.16 -42.93 -3.93
C ALA A 189 3.92 -43.71 -2.62
N ASP A 190 4.26 -45.00 -2.58
CA ASP A 190 4.17 -45.81 -1.37
C ASP A 190 5.20 -45.40 -0.31
N LEU A 191 6.38 -44.90 -0.68
CA LEU A 191 7.31 -44.30 0.30
C LEU A 191 6.68 -43.12 1.04
N LEU A 192 5.95 -42.26 0.33
CA LEU A 192 5.23 -41.14 0.93
C LEU A 192 4.05 -41.62 1.78
N ASN A 193 3.31 -42.64 1.33
CA ASN A 193 2.22 -43.23 2.10
C ASN A 193 2.73 -43.87 3.40
N ILE A 194 3.88 -44.54 3.36
CA ILE A 194 4.53 -45.12 4.55
C ILE A 194 5.00 -44.00 5.49
N ALA A 195 5.61 -42.93 4.96
CA ALA A 195 6.02 -41.78 5.79
C ALA A 195 4.82 -41.09 6.46
N MET A 196 3.69 -40.99 5.77
CA MET A 196 2.46 -40.33 6.25
C MET A 196 1.62 -41.21 7.16
N TRP A 197 1.31 -42.43 6.76
CA TRP A 197 0.29 -43.27 7.41
C TRP A 197 0.82 -44.63 7.86
N GLY A 198 2.11 -44.91 7.63
CA GLY A 198 2.75 -46.15 8.09
C GLY A 198 2.34 -47.40 7.31
N CYS A 199 1.66 -47.26 6.17
CA CYS A 199 1.21 -48.38 5.35
C CYS A 199 1.28 -48.07 3.84
N THR A 200 1.30 -49.10 3.01
CA THR A 200 1.23 -48.95 1.55
C THR A 200 -0.22 -48.79 1.09
N ALA A 201 -0.41 -48.34 -0.15
CA ALA A 201 -1.74 -48.30 -0.77
C ALA A 201 -2.39 -49.69 -0.85
N ARG A 202 -1.59 -50.76 -0.97
CA ARG A 202 -2.08 -52.14 -0.96
C ARG A 202 -2.58 -52.55 0.43
N ASP A 203 -1.82 -52.26 1.48
CA ASP A 203 -2.20 -52.59 2.86
C ASP A 203 -3.52 -51.90 3.23
N TRP A 204 -3.68 -50.63 2.84
CA TRP A 204 -4.90 -49.88 3.07
C TRP A 204 -6.12 -50.46 2.32
N LYS A 205 -5.95 -50.86 1.06
CA LYS A 205 -7.03 -51.48 0.27
C LYS A 205 -7.49 -52.80 0.85
N GLN A 206 -6.56 -53.62 1.34
CA GLN A 206 -6.87 -54.90 2.00
C GLN A 206 -7.62 -54.68 3.33
N ALA A 207 -7.30 -53.62 4.06
CA ALA A 207 -7.98 -53.26 5.30
C ALA A 207 -9.36 -52.58 5.08
N ASN A 208 -9.63 -52.02 3.90
CA ASN A 208 -10.84 -51.23 3.62
C ASN A 208 -11.61 -51.69 2.35
N PRO A 209 -11.99 -52.97 2.22
CA PRO A 209 -12.55 -53.51 0.97
C PRO A 209 -13.87 -52.85 0.54
N GLN A 210 -14.71 -52.41 1.48
CA GLN A 210 -16.00 -51.77 1.18
C GLN A 210 -15.86 -50.36 0.58
N ARG A 211 -14.81 -49.61 0.97
CA ARG A 211 -14.54 -48.26 0.44
C ARG A 211 -13.92 -48.32 -0.94
N VAL A 212 -13.11 -49.34 -1.20
CA VAL A 212 -12.56 -49.60 -2.54
C VAL A 212 -13.69 -49.87 -3.55
N LEU A 213 -14.75 -50.58 -3.14
CA LEU A 213 -15.94 -50.78 -3.99
C LEU A 213 -16.68 -49.46 -4.32
N GLN A 214 -16.49 -48.42 -3.51
CA GLN A 214 -17.04 -47.08 -3.73
C GLN A 214 -16.09 -46.16 -4.53
N GLY A 215 -14.94 -46.68 -4.97
CA GLY A 215 -13.94 -45.93 -5.73
C GLY A 215 -13.02 -45.05 -4.90
N GLU A 216 -13.04 -45.16 -3.57
CA GLU A 216 -12.23 -44.35 -2.66
C GLU A 216 -10.80 -44.90 -2.49
N ASN A 217 -9.84 -44.00 -2.22
CA ASN A 217 -8.44 -44.32 -1.90
C ASN A 217 -7.99 -43.70 -0.56
N ILE A 218 -6.79 -44.09 -0.09
CA ILE A 218 -6.23 -43.63 1.20
C ILE A 218 -6.19 -42.10 1.36
N ARG A 219 -5.96 -41.36 0.27
CA ARG A 219 -5.88 -39.89 0.26
C ARG A 219 -7.26 -39.23 0.27
N ASP A 220 -8.30 -39.90 -0.20
CA ASP A 220 -9.68 -39.38 -0.15
C ASP A 220 -10.22 -39.32 1.30
N MET A 221 -9.62 -40.13 2.17
CA MET A 221 -9.93 -40.19 3.60
C MET A 221 -9.01 -39.32 4.46
N ALA A 222 -8.03 -38.64 3.85
CA ALA A 222 -7.09 -37.79 4.55
C ALA A 222 -7.73 -36.46 4.96
N SER A 223 -7.39 -35.96 6.15
CA SER A 223 -7.79 -34.61 6.56
C SER A 223 -7.10 -33.54 5.70
N ILE A 224 -7.60 -32.30 5.71
CA ILE A 224 -6.92 -31.18 5.03
C ILE A 224 -5.50 -30.98 5.59
N ASN A 225 -5.30 -31.19 6.90
CA ASN A 225 -3.97 -31.14 7.53
C ASN A 225 -3.06 -32.25 6.98
N ASP A 226 -3.58 -33.48 6.84
CA ASP A 226 -2.81 -34.58 6.25
C ASP A 226 -2.47 -34.32 4.78
N LEU A 227 -3.39 -33.73 4.00
CA LEU A 227 -3.13 -33.37 2.61
C LEU A 227 -2.12 -32.24 2.49
N ALA A 228 -2.13 -31.26 3.40
CA ALA A 228 -1.13 -30.19 3.44
C ALA A 228 0.28 -30.72 3.79
N ILE A 229 0.38 -31.61 4.77
CA ILE A 229 1.64 -32.28 5.12
C ILE A 229 2.12 -33.14 3.95
N LEU A 230 1.23 -33.94 3.35
CA LEU A 230 1.52 -34.78 2.18
C LEU A 230 2.10 -33.93 1.04
N SER A 231 1.45 -32.80 0.75
CA SER A 231 1.86 -31.87 -0.29
C SER A 231 3.25 -31.30 -0.05
N ASN A 232 3.61 -31.01 1.21
CA ASN A 232 4.96 -30.55 1.57
C ASN A 232 6.00 -31.66 1.41
N ILE A 233 5.73 -32.87 1.91
CA ILE A 233 6.68 -33.97 1.80
C ILE A 233 6.85 -34.47 0.35
N GLU A 234 5.86 -34.27 -0.52
CA GLU A 234 6.00 -34.47 -1.97
C GLU A 234 7.06 -33.53 -2.58
N SER A 235 7.03 -32.24 -2.21
CA SER A 235 8.04 -31.25 -2.63
C SER A 235 9.42 -31.52 -2.03
N LEU A 236 9.49 -31.86 -0.74
CA LEU A 236 10.76 -32.19 -0.09
C LEU A 236 11.37 -33.46 -0.69
N ASN A 237 10.57 -34.50 -0.93
CA ASN A 237 11.08 -35.72 -1.54
C ASN A 237 11.62 -35.47 -2.96
N SER A 238 11.01 -34.54 -3.73
CA SER A 238 11.54 -34.10 -5.03
C SER A 238 12.97 -33.53 -4.93
N ILE A 239 13.23 -32.68 -3.92
CA ILE A 239 14.57 -32.13 -3.65
C ILE A 239 15.53 -33.22 -3.18
N LEU A 240 15.10 -34.11 -2.28
CA LEU A 240 15.96 -35.18 -1.79
C LEU A 240 16.32 -36.19 -2.90
N ILE A 241 15.42 -36.39 -3.86
CA ILE A 241 15.66 -37.18 -5.08
C ILE A 241 16.71 -36.50 -5.96
N SER A 242 16.62 -35.18 -6.19
CA SER A 242 17.60 -34.44 -7.01
C SER A 242 19.00 -34.43 -6.37
N GLN A 243 19.06 -34.46 -5.04
CA GLN A 243 20.29 -34.61 -4.24
C GLN A 243 20.82 -36.05 -4.18
N ARG A 244 20.15 -37.02 -4.83
CA ARG A 244 20.55 -38.44 -4.92
C ARG A 244 20.64 -39.18 -3.58
N LEU A 245 19.84 -38.78 -2.57
CA LEU A 245 19.80 -39.51 -1.30
C LEU A 245 19.15 -40.90 -1.46
N SER A 246 19.63 -41.87 -0.66
CA SER A 246 19.07 -43.22 -0.69
C SER A 246 17.63 -43.25 -0.19
N LYS A 247 16.86 -44.25 -0.67
CA LYS A 247 15.45 -44.42 -0.30
C LYS A 247 15.25 -44.53 1.23
N ALA A 248 16.17 -45.18 1.93
CA ALA A 248 16.13 -45.36 3.38
C ALA A 248 16.43 -44.06 4.16
N GLU A 249 17.24 -43.16 3.61
CA GLU A 249 17.52 -41.84 4.20
C GLU A 249 16.35 -40.89 3.97
N ARG A 250 15.81 -40.87 2.75
CA ARG A 250 14.61 -40.09 2.39
C ARG A 250 13.43 -40.47 3.27
N LEU A 251 13.13 -41.76 3.42
CA LEU A 251 12.04 -42.22 4.29
C LEU A 251 12.21 -41.77 5.74
N ARG A 252 13.43 -41.85 6.30
CA ARG A 252 13.72 -41.37 7.67
C ARG A 252 13.51 -39.86 7.80
N PHE A 253 14.01 -39.08 6.85
CA PHE A 253 13.86 -37.63 6.84
C PHE A 253 12.38 -37.20 6.73
N LEU A 254 11.65 -37.82 5.80
CA LEU A 254 10.25 -37.50 5.55
C LEU A 254 9.37 -37.94 6.73
N ALA A 255 9.58 -39.12 7.31
CA ALA A 255 8.83 -39.56 8.49
C ALA A 255 9.07 -38.65 9.72
N ASN A 256 10.29 -38.17 9.94
CA ASN A 256 10.59 -37.19 10.98
C ASN A 256 9.91 -35.84 10.70
N THR A 257 9.90 -35.41 9.45
CA THR A 257 9.23 -34.18 9.02
C THR A 257 7.72 -34.27 9.25
N VAL A 258 7.08 -35.38 8.85
CA VAL A 258 5.66 -35.64 9.11
C VAL A 258 5.37 -35.57 10.61
N LYS A 259 6.20 -36.19 11.45
CA LYS A 259 6.04 -36.18 12.91
C LYS A 259 6.14 -34.78 13.51
N GLN A 260 7.10 -33.97 13.04
CA GLN A 260 7.26 -32.58 13.47
C GLN A 260 6.09 -31.70 13.03
N GLN A 261 5.66 -31.84 11.77
CA GLN A 261 4.55 -31.06 11.22
C GLN A 261 3.21 -31.44 11.86
N ARG A 262 2.93 -32.72 12.07
CA ARG A 262 1.74 -33.14 12.83
C ARG A 262 1.71 -32.54 14.22
N LYS A 263 2.83 -32.59 14.96
CA LYS A 263 2.93 -31.98 16.29
C LYS A 263 2.72 -30.46 16.26
N SER A 264 3.13 -29.79 15.18
CA SER A 264 2.96 -28.35 15.01
C SER A 264 1.54 -27.96 14.58
N LEU A 265 0.83 -28.87 13.91
CA LEU A 265 -0.56 -28.71 13.47
C LEU A 265 -1.58 -29.24 14.49
N GLU A 266 -1.14 -29.99 15.51
CA GLU A 266 -1.95 -30.38 16.67
C GLU A 266 -2.33 -29.12 17.49
N GLY A 267 -3.57 -28.67 17.29
CA GLY A 267 -4.10 -27.42 17.88
C GLY A 267 -4.63 -26.44 16.84
N ILE A 268 -4.30 -26.64 15.55
CA ILE A 268 -4.76 -25.82 14.43
C ILE A 268 -5.80 -26.60 13.64
N ASP A 269 -7.07 -26.21 13.80
CA ASP A 269 -8.14 -26.68 12.92
C ASP A 269 -8.16 -25.80 11.67
N LEU A 270 -7.52 -26.24 10.59
CA LEU A 270 -7.49 -25.51 9.31
C LEU A 270 -8.91 -25.28 8.75
N ILE A 271 -9.90 -26.10 9.14
CA ILE A 271 -11.31 -25.86 8.79
C ILE A 271 -11.86 -24.64 9.54
N LYS A 272 -11.46 -24.37 10.80
CA LYS A 272 -11.80 -23.11 11.51
C LYS A 272 -11.15 -21.87 10.86
N GLY A 273 -9.98 -22.02 10.26
CA GLY A 273 -9.32 -20.96 9.50
C GLY A 273 -10.07 -20.64 8.20
N ILE A 274 -10.57 -21.66 7.51
CA ILE A 274 -11.30 -21.52 6.23
C ILE A 274 -12.78 -21.12 6.45
N LYS A 275 -13.41 -21.54 7.55
CA LYS A 275 -14.82 -21.22 7.89
C LYS A 275 -15.03 -19.84 8.55
N LYS A 276 -14.01 -18.98 8.63
CA LYS A 276 -14.14 -17.64 9.25
C LYS A 276 -14.87 -16.59 8.39
N LEU A 277 -15.51 -17.01 7.30
CA LEU A 277 -16.47 -16.22 6.51
C LEU A 277 -17.87 -16.83 6.68
N SER A 278 -18.74 -16.11 7.42
CA SER A 278 -20.19 -16.33 7.69
C SER A 278 -20.59 -17.18 8.93
N TYR A 279 -21.42 -16.57 9.81
CA TYR A 279 -22.01 -17.08 11.08
C TYR A 279 -22.96 -18.28 10.85
N SER A 280 -23.01 -19.37 11.66
CA SER A 280 -23.58 -19.47 13.02
C SER A 280 -23.28 -20.84 13.73
N THR A 281 -22.93 -20.81 15.04
CA THR A 281 -23.13 -21.78 16.20
C THR A 281 -23.12 -23.32 16.03
N PHE A 282 -22.81 -24.24 16.97
CA PHE A 282 -22.41 -24.36 18.39
C PHE A 282 -22.10 -25.86 18.66
N LEU A 283 -21.01 -26.23 19.36
CA LEU A 283 -20.90 -27.27 20.41
C LEU A 283 -19.46 -27.77 20.62
N ASP A 284 -18.95 -27.46 21.81
CA ASP A 284 -17.78 -28.08 22.45
C ASP A 284 -18.02 -29.54 22.84
N ALA A 285 -16.94 -30.35 22.89
CA ALA A 285 -16.73 -31.27 24.01
C ALA A 285 -15.27 -31.78 24.13
N LYS A 286 -14.69 -31.47 25.31
CA LYS A 286 -13.67 -32.20 26.10
C LYS A 286 -12.16 -31.98 25.89
N LYS A 287 -11.64 -31.17 26.81
CA LYS A 287 -10.28 -31.09 27.39
C LYS A 287 -9.82 -32.39 28.10
N LEU A 288 -8.51 -32.36 28.47
CA LEU A 288 -7.77 -33.02 29.59
C LEU A 288 -6.88 -34.22 29.15
N THR A 289 -5.59 -34.40 29.50
CA THR A 289 -4.62 -33.67 30.37
C THR A 289 -3.21 -34.29 30.32
N LEU A 290 -2.16 -33.48 30.62
CA LEU A 290 -0.92 -33.77 31.44
C LEU A 290 0.11 -34.83 30.92
N LYS A 291 1.44 -34.75 31.08
CA LYS A 291 2.46 -33.80 31.60
C LYS A 291 3.87 -34.40 31.28
N LYS A 292 4.90 -33.54 31.16
CA LYS A 292 6.36 -33.70 31.51
C LYS A 292 7.05 -35.06 31.25
N THR A 293 8.15 -35.14 30.50
CA THR A 293 9.56 -34.85 30.90
C THR A 293 10.39 -35.09 29.62
N VAL A 294 11.28 -34.22 29.11
CA VAL A 294 12.73 -34.13 29.41
C VAL A 294 13.20 -32.80 28.80
N ILE A 295 13.52 -31.82 29.66
CA ILE A 295 14.40 -30.69 29.34
C ILE A 295 15.70 -30.99 30.06
N SER A 296 16.79 -31.28 29.36
CA SER A 296 18.14 -31.06 29.91
C SER A 296 19.31 -31.06 28.90
N PHE A 297 19.12 -30.79 27.60
CA PHE A 297 20.28 -30.82 26.67
C PHE A 297 20.32 -29.77 25.55
N LEU A 298 19.52 -28.70 25.61
CA LEU A 298 19.52 -27.61 24.60
C LEU A 298 19.73 -26.22 25.21
N LYS A 299 20.59 -26.13 26.24
CA LYS A 299 21.15 -24.84 26.67
C LYS A 299 22.52 -24.68 26.04
N MET A 300 22.53 -24.11 24.83
CA MET A 300 23.58 -23.19 24.36
C MET A 300 23.13 -22.58 23.02
N THR A 301 23.06 -21.24 23.01
CA THR A 301 22.78 -20.32 21.90
C THR A 301 21.38 -20.35 21.26
N THR A 302 20.36 -20.02 22.04
CA THR A 302 19.30 -19.13 21.56
C THR A 302 19.28 -17.98 22.54
N ASP A 303 19.82 -16.83 22.15
CA ASP A 303 19.52 -15.60 22.86
C ASP A 303 18.00 -15.43 22.83
N ASN A 304 17.41 -15.27 24.01
CA ASN A 304 16.03 -14.84 24.15
C ASN A 304 15.95 -13.46 23.47
N ILE A 305 15.46 -13.40 22.24
CA ILE A 305 14.98 -12.13 21.70
C ILE A 305 13.71 -11.82 22.50
N ASP A 306 13.84 -10.92 23.46
CA ASP A 306 12.70 -10.37 24.19
C ASP A 306 11.88 -9.56 23.18
N VAL A 307 10.73 -10.11 22.79
CA VAL A 307 9.85 -9.43 21.82
C VAL A 307 9.33 -8.17 22.49
N LEU A 308 9.68 -7.00 21.94
CA LEU A 308 9.25 -5.72 22.48
C LEU A 308 7.73 -5.70 22.64
N THR A 309 7.28 -5.20 23.79
CA THR A 309 5.86 -5.05 24.14
C THR A 309 5.51 -3.58 24.25
N ARG A 310 4.27 -3.22 23.88
CA ARG A 310 3.79 -1.84 24.00
C ARG A 310 3.79 -1.37 25.46
N GLY A 311 3.78 -0.06 25.65
CA GLY A 311 3.58 0.53 26.97
C GLY A 311 2.26 0.07 27.62
N LYS A 312 2.20 0.16 28.96
CA LYS A 312 0.94 -0.07 29.68
C LYS A 312 -0.04 1.05 29.40
N ARG A 313 -1.31 0.69 29.22
CA ARG A 313 -2.44 1.60 29.02
C ARG A 313 -3.03 1.99 30.37
N ALA A 314 -2.50 3.05 30.98
CA ALA A 314 -2.94 3.51 32.29
C ALA A 314 -4.26 4.28 32.21
N PHE A 315 -4.51 4.97 31.11
CA PHE A 315 -5.68 5.84 30.91
C PHE A 315 -6.84 5.12 30.20
N ILE A 316 -6.58 4.48 29.06
CA ILE A 316 -7.63 3.82 28.26
C ILE A 316 -7.90 2.37 28.72
N GLY A 317 -6.96 1.76 29.45
CA GLY A 317 -7.04 0.40 29.95
C GLY A 317 -6.58 -0.68 28.96
N GLU A 318 -6.07 -1.79 29.49
CA GLU A 318 -5.42 -2.85 28.71
C GLU A 318 -6.34 -3.59 27.73
N GLU A 319 -7.63 -3.72 28.08
CA GLU A 319 -8.65 -4.45 27.31
C GLU A 319 -9.40 -3.56 26.30
N PHE A 320 -8.98 -2.31 26.11
CA PHE A 320 -9.66 -1.37 25.21
C PHE A 320 -9.59 -1.79 23.74
N ASP A 321 -10.76 -1.77 23.08
CA ASP A 321 -10.96 -2.15 21.68
C ASP A 321 -11.97 -1.20 21.00
N LEU A 322 -11.51 -0.49 19.96
CA LEU A 322 -12.30 0.51 19.23
C LEU A 322 -13.26 -0.15 18.22
N LYS A 323 -14.57 -0.08 18.51
CA LYS A 323 -15.63 -0.59 17.62
C LYS A 323 -16.50 0.52 17.04
N LYS A 324 -16.64 1.62 17.75
CA LYS A 324 -17.41 2.82 17.37
C LYS A 324 -16.89 4.06 18.12
N TRP A 325 -17.30 5.24 17.67
CA TRP A 325 -16.86 6.50 18.28
C TRP A 325 -17.19 6.58 19.79
N GLU A 326 -18.37 6.09 20.19
CA GLU A 326 -18.83 6.16 21.58
C GLU A 326 -17.97 5.33 22.55
N ASP A 327 -17.12 4.43 22.05
CA ASP A 327 -16.18 3.69 22.89
C ASP A 327 -15.03 4.60 23.36
N VAL A 328 -14.61 5.55 22.50
CA VAL A 328 -13.45 6.42 22.75
C VAL A 328 -13.84 7.82 23.24
N GLU A 329 -15.04 8.28 22.90
CA GLU A 329 -15.58 9.58 23.30
C GLU A 329 -15.44 9.90 24.80
N PRO A 330 -15.71 8.97 25.76
CA PRO A 330 -15.60 9.28 27.17
C PRO A 330 -14.21 9.73 27.62
N PHE A 331 -13.15 9.24 26.95
CA PHE A 331 -11.77 9.63 27.26
C PHE A 331 -11.46 11.05 26.76
N PHE A 332 -11.96 11.41 25.58
CA PHE A 332 -11.85 12.77 25.06
C PHE A 332 -12.67 13.77 25.86
N GLU A 333 -13.91 13.42 26.25
CA GLU A 333 -14.73 14.25 27.14
C GLU A 333 -14.09 14.37 28.53
N ASN A 334 -13.44 13.32 29.04
CA ASN A 334 -12.63 13.42 30.24
C ASN A 334 -11.49 14.43 30.06
N LEU A 335 -10.65 14.32 29.02
CA LEU A 335 -9.54 15.26 28.78
C LEU A 335 -10.05 16.71 28.62
N LYS A 336 -11.17 16.90 27.95
CA LYS A 336 -11.79 18.21 27.73
C LYS A 336 -12.32 18.83 29.02
N THR A 337 -12.97 18.06 29.87
CA THR A 337 -13.66 18.58 31.08
C THR A 337 -12.83 18.49 32.37
N ARG A 338 -11.81 17.63 32.43
CA ARG A 338 -10.94 17.45 33.60
C ARG A 338 -10.35 18.78 34.06
N GLU A 339 -10.46 19.07 35.34
CA GLU A 339 -9.79 20.23 35.95
C GLU A 339 -8.29 19.98 36.03
N ILE A 340 -7.50 21.02 35.74
CA ILE A 340 -6.04 20.99 35.85
C ILE A 340 -5.71 21.96 36.97
N ASN A 341 -5.29 21.46 38.13
CA ASN A 341 -5.10 22.24 39.35
C ASN A 341 -3.64 22.37 39.77
N SER A 342 -2.72 21.81 38.99
CA SER A 342 -1.27 21.84 39.23
C SER A 342 -0.50 21.57 37.94
N ALA A 343 0.81 21.80 37.97
CA ALA A 343 1.72 21.41 36.90
C ALA A 343 1.77 19.87 36.73
N GLU A 344 1.68 19.13 37.83
CA GLU A 344 1.62 17.66 37.82
C GLU A 344 0.36 17.15 37.13
N ASP A 345 -0.80 17.76 37.40
CA ASP A 345 -2.04 17.43 36.71
C ASP A 345 -1.93 17.69 35.20
N LEU A 346 -1.28 18.79 34.82
CA LEU A 346 -1.07 19.14 33.42
C LEU A 346 -0.14 18.13 32.73
N GLN A 347 0.94 17.71 33.39
CA GLN A 347 1.82 16.66 32.88
C GLN A 347 1.08 15.34 32.70
N GLN A 348 0.27 14.93 33.68
CA GLN A 348 -0.55 13.72 33.57
C GLN A 348 -1.57 13.82 32.44
N TRP A 349 -2.17 15.00 32.25
CA TRP A 349 -3.08 15.25 31.13
C TRP A 349 -2.40 15.03 29.77
N PHE A 350 -1.16 15.50 29.60
CA PHE A 350 -0.39 15.28 28.38
C PHE A 350 -0.06 13.80 28.15
N LEU A 351 0.27 13.06 29.22
CA LEU A 351 0.51 11.61 29.14
C LEU A 351 -0.76 10.87 28.72
N ASP A 352 -1.90 11.20 29.31
CA ASP A 352 -3.20 10.58 29.00
C ASP A 352 -3.64 10.88 27.56
N ARG A 353 -3.48 12.13 27.11
CA ARG A 353 -3.70 12.52 25.70
C ARG A 353 -2.76 11.76 24.76
N SER A 354 -1.48 11.67 25.11
CA SER A 354 -0.50 10.95 24.31
C SER A 354 -0.83 9.46 24.21
N GLU A 355 -1.33 8.83 25.27
CA GLU A 355 -1.71 7.42 25.28
C GLU A 355 -2.86 7.14 24.30
N ILE A 356 -3.95 7.92 24.37
CA ILE A 356 -5.10 7.74 23.48
C ILE A 356 -4.79 8.07 22.03
N GLU A 357 -4.01 9.13 21.76
CA GLU A 357 -3.58 9.49 20.41
C GLU A 357 -2.68 8.42 19.80
N SER A 358 -1.73 7.87 20.58
CA SER A 358 -0.84 6.80 20.11
C SER A 358 -1.64 5.53 19.76
N TYR A 359 -2.62 5.16 20.60
CA TYR A 359 -3.51 4.04 20.31
C TYR A 359 -4.30 4.24 19.02
N LEU A 360 -4.92 5.41 18.85
CA LEU A 360 -5.77 5.70 17.68
C LEU A 360 -4.95 5.81 16.40
N SER A 361 -3.79 6.44 16.47
CA SER A 361 -2.81 6.52 15.37
C SER A 361 -2.39 5.12 14.92
N GLU A 362 -1.98 4.25 15.86
CA GLU A 362 -1.61 2.87 15.53
C GLU A 362 -2.80 2.02 15.05
N ASN A 363 -4.00 2.25 15.59
CA ASN A 363 -5.23 1.58 15.11
C ASN A 363 -5.53 1.92 13.65
N PHE A 364 -5.43 3.20 13.28
CA PHE A 364 -5.54 3.66 11.91
C PHE A 364 -4.43 3.07 11.04
N ALA A 365 -3.18 3.14 11.49
CA ALA A 365 -2.01 2.61 10.80
C ALA A 365 -2.22 1.15 10.42
N TRP A 366 -2.64 0.29 11.35
CA TRP A 366 -2.89 -1.12 11.04
C TRP A 366 -4.03 -1.36 10.06
N ARG A 367 -5.08 -0.51 10.07
CA ARG A 367 -6.16 -0.59 9.07
C ARG A 367 -5.63 -0.23 7.69
N TYR A 368 -4.86 0.85 7.60
CA TYR A 368 -4.22 1.31 6.36
C TYR A 368 -3.21 0.30 5.82
N ILE A 369 -2.28 -0.18 6.66
CA ILE A 369 -1.29 -1.20 6.31
C ILE A 369 -1.97 -2.45 5.76
N ARG A 370 -2.96 -2.98 6.48
CA ARG A 370 -3.66 -4.20 6.04
C ARG A 370 -4.39 -3.98 4.71
N GLN A 371 -5.09 -2.85 4.56
CA GLN A 371 -5.81 -2.52 3.33
C GLN A 371 -4.85 -2.33 2.14
N THR A 372 -3.68 -1.71 2.33
CA THR A 372 -2.68 -1.55 1.26
C THR A 372 -1.94 -2.84 0.94
N CYS A 373 -1.79 -3.76 1.90
CA CYS A 373 -1.29 -5.12 1.67
C CYS A 373 -2.25 -6.01 0.87
N ASP A 374 -3.56 -5.73 0.91
CA ASP A 374 -4.60 -6.46 0.17
C ASP A 374 -5.78 -5.53 -0.17
N THR A 375 -5.62 -4.77 -1.26
CA THR A 375 -6.55 -3.74 -1.74
C THR A 375 -7.84 -4.32 -2.32
N ALA A 376 -7.92 -5.64 -2.52
CA ALA A 376 -9.12 -6.31 -3.02
C ALA A 376 -10.04 -6.79 -1.88
N ASN A 377 -9.59 -6.72 -0.63
CA ASN A 377 -10.33 -7.24 0.50
C ASN A 377 -11.36 -6.24 1.03
N THR A 378 -12.64 -6.48 0.71
CA THR A 378 -13.77 -5.62 1.12
C THR A 378 -13.85 -5.43 2.64
N SER A 379 -13.45 -6.41 3.44
CA SER A 379 -13.44 -6.27 4.90
C SER A 379 -12.40 -5.25 5.37
N LEU A 380 -11.20 -5.26 4.76
CA LEU A 380 -10.13 -4.30 5.08
C LEU A 380 -10.47 -2.90 4.57
N ILE A 381 -11.08 -2.79 3.38
CA ILE A 381 -11.61 -1.54 2.85
C ILE A 381 -12.64 -0.94 3.82
N ASN A 382 -13.63 -1.73 4.24
CA ASN A 382 -14.65 -1.27 5.19
C ASN A 382 -14.07 -0.91 6.56
N ALA A 383 -13.05 -1.65 7.02
CA ALA A 383 -12.37 -1.36 8.28
C ALA A 383 -11.62 -0.01 8.24
N LEU A 384 -10.93 0.30 7.15
CA LEU A 384 -10.29 1.60 6.95
C LEU A 384 -11.33 2.70 6.77
N GLN A 385 -12.36 2.47 5.94
CA GLN A 385 -13.44 3.42 5.70
C GLN A 385 -14.16 3.80 6.99
N PHE A 386 -14.46 2.84 7.87
CA PHE A 386 -15.03 3.09 9.19
C PHE A 386 -14.21 4.11 9.99
N PHE A 387 -12.88 3.97 10.02
CA PHE A 387 -12.06 4.92 10.76
C PHE A 387 -12.11 6.31 10.12
N ILE A 388 -12.04 6.38 8.79
CA ILE A 388 -12.08 7.63 8.02
C ILE A 388 -13.42 8.36 8.18
N THR A 389 -14.55 7.65 8.22
CA THR A 389 -15.88 8.28 8.26
C THR A 389 -16.41 8.50 9.66
N GLU A 390 -16.16 7.57 10.59
CA GLU A 390 -16.78 7.61 11.93
C GLU A 390 -15.84 8.18 13.00
N ILE A 391 -14.53 7.96 12.87
CA ILE A 391 -13.56 8.29 13.93
C ILE A 391 -12.81 9.58 13.61
N GLN A 392 -12.16 9.65 12.46
CA GLN A 392 -11.25 10.74 12.09
C GLN A 392 -11.90 12.15 12.14
N PRO A 393 -13.14 12.38 11.66
CA PRO A 393 -13.76 13.71 11.73
C PRO A 393 -13.95 14.20 13.17
N LYS A 394 -14.29 13.27 14.09
CA LYS A 394 -14.46 13.57 15.51
C LYS A 394 -13.15 13.90 16.20
N LEU A 395 -12.05 13.21 15.85
CA LEU A 395 -10.72 13.55 16.39
C LEU A 395 -10.32 14.99 16.07
N ALA A 396 -10.62 15.49 14.87
CA ALA A 396 -10.33 16.86 14.49
C ALA A 396 -11.11 17.89 15.34
N GLU A 397 -12.39 17.62 15.62
CA GLU A 397 -13.23 18.48 16.49
C GLU A 397 -12.65 18.58 17.91
N TYR A 398 -12.25 17.45 18.50
CA TYR A 398 -11.69 17.43 19.86
C TYR A 398 -10.27 18.00 19.92
N GLY A 399 -9.41 17.74 18.93
CA GLY A 399 -8.02 18.20 18.92
C GLY A 399 -7.88 19.71 19.17
N ASN A 400 -8.63 20.53 18.43
CA ASN A 400 -8.62 21.99 18.60
C ASN A 400 -9.11 22.42 20.00
N ALA A 401 -10.13 21.76 20.54
CA ALA A 401 -10.64 22.06 21.88
C ALA A 401 -9.62 21.70 22.99
N LEU A 402 -8.93 20.57 22.83
CA LEU A 402 -7.88 20.13 23.75
C LEU A 402 -6.65 21.03 23.69
N ASP A 403 -6.25 21.48 22.51
CA ASP A 403 -5.13 22.42 22.34
C ASP A 403 -5.42 23.75 23.05
N LYS A 404 -6.61 24.34 22.85
CA LYS A 404 -7.02 25.58 23.53
C LYS A 404 -7.01 25.43 25.04
N LYS A 405 -7.57 24.33 25.57
CA LYS A 405 -7.61 24.05 27.01
C LYS A 405 -6.22 24.10 27.64
N VAL A 406 -5.22 23.51 26.98
CA VAL A 406 -3.85 23.49 27.50
C VAL A 406 -3.16 24.83 27.32
N VAL A 407 -3.31 25.47 26.16
CA VAL A 407 -2.70 26.78 25.88
C VAL A 407 -3.20 27.87 26.84
N ASP A 408 -4.41 27.73 27.39
CA ASP A 408 -4.99 28.63 28.39
C ASP A 408 -4.66 28.24 29.86
N SER A 409 -3.92 27.15 30.09
CA SER A 409 -3.61 26.68 31.44
C SER A 409 -2.61 27.59 32.17
N PRO A 410 -2.86 27.97 33.45
CA PRO A 410 -1.93 28.82 34.20
C PRO A 410 -0.61 28.11 34.56
N TYR A 411 -0.57 26.78 34.48
CA TYR A 411 0.60 25.96 34.85
C TYR A 411 1.57 25.72 33.68
N LEU A 412 1.30 26.27 32.48
CA LEU A 412 2.15 26.06 31.31
C LEU A 412 3.61 26.41 31.52
N SER A 413 3.89 27.51 32.24
CA SER A 413 5.25 27.98 32.49
C SER A 413 6.06 27.05 33.42
N GLU A 414 5.39 26.11 34.09
CA GLU A 414 6.02 25.13 34.99
C GLU A 414 6.43 23.86 34.24
N LEU A 415 6.03 23.69 32.97
CA LEU A 415 6.48 22.60 32.09
C LEU A 415 7.87 22.91 31.54
N THR A 416 8.91 22.45 32.25
CA THR A 416 10.32 22.78 31.96
C THR A 416 11.05 21.77 31.07
N GLU A 417 10.46 20.60 30.80
CA GLU A 417 11.08 19.62 29.89
C GLU A 417 11.14 20.20 28.46
N PRO A 418 12.31 20.17 27.78
CA PRO A 418 12.53 20.90 26.52
C PRO A 418 11.48 20.67 25.43
N GLY A 419 10.98 19.43 25.29
CA GLY A 419 9.98 19.09 24.28
C GLY A 419 8.63 19.80 24.43
N PHE A 420 8.30 20.32 25.63
CA PHE A 420 7.07 21.10 25.80
C PHE A 420 7.16 22.45 25.07
N ALA A 421 8.32 23.11 25.04
CA ALA A 421 8.47 24.37 24.32
C ALA A 421 8.17 24.20 22.82
N ILE A 422 8.68 23.12 22.22
CA ILE A 422 8.44 22.74 20.82
C ILE A 422 6.97 22.36 20.58
N THR A 423 6.39 21.57 21.48
CA THR A 423 4.98 21.17 21.40
C THR A 423 4.05 22.40 21.48
N LEU A 424 4.30 23.30 22.43
CA LEU A 424 3.47 24.47 22.69
C LEU A 424 3.56 25.52 21.58
N ARG A 425 4.73 25.72 20.95
CA ARG A 425 4.82 26.64 19.78
C ARG A 425 3.96 26.15 18.62
N GLY A 426 3.93 24.84 18.37
CA GLY A 426 3.08 24.21 17.35
C GLY A 426 1.59 24.39 17.66
N MET A 427 1.15 24.03 18.87
CA MET A 427 -0.25 24.18 19.32
C MET A 427 -0.73 25.63 19.21
N LYS A 428 0.07 26.60 19.68
CA LYS A 428 -0.27 28.03 19.59
C LYS A 428 -0.45 28.48 18.14
N LYS A 429 0.44 28.05 17.25
CA LYS A 429 0.34 28.40 15.83
C LYS A 429 -0.88 27.75 15.17
N ALA A 430 -1.17 26.49 15.47
CA ALA A 430 -2.36 25.80 14.96
C ALA A 430 -3.66 26.51 15.38
N ILE A 431 -3.75 26.94 16.64
CA ILE A 431 -4.89 27.73 17.14
C ILE A 431 -5.00 29.07 16.40
N GLU A 432 -3.89 29.77 16.21
CA GLU A 432 -3.84 31.10 15.56
C GLU A 432 -4.37 31.06 14.12
N ILE A 433 -4.04 30.02 13.35
CA ILE A 433 -4.39 29.89 11.94
C ILE A 433 -5.69 29.13 11.66
N PHE A 434 -6.28 28.51 12.69
CA PHE A 434 -7.51 27.73 12.55
C PHE A 434 -8.72 28.61 12.19
N ARG A 435 -9.47 28.22 11.16
CA ARG A 435 -10.71 28.89 10.73
C ARG A 435 -11.77 27.85 10.40
N ASP A 436 -12.95 27.96 11.00
CA ASP A 436 -14.07 27.04 10.72
C ASP A 436 -14.47 27.07 9.23
N GLU A 437 -14.35 28.24 8.59
CA GLU A 437 -14.63 28.48 7.17
C GLU A 437 -13.75 27.64 6.23
N ASN A 438 -12.57 27.20 6.70
CA ASN A 438 -11.64 26.39 5.91
C ASN A 438 -11.99 24.90 5.92
N ILE A 439 -12.80 24.41 6.85
CA ILE A 439 -13.19 23.00 6.93
C ILE A 439 -13.79 22.46 5.62
N PRO A 440 -14.81 23.10 5.00
CA PRO A 440 -15.35 22.62 3.72
C PRO A 440 -14.32 22.70 2.58
N LEU A 441 -13.47 23.74 2.54
CA LEU A 441 -12.44 23.88 1.52
C LEU A 441 -11.40 22.77 1.60
N ILE A 442 -10.93 22.44 2.82
CA ILE A 442 -9.99 21.35 3.07
C ILE A 442 -10.61 20.00 2.66
N THR A 443 -11.89 19.80 2.95
CA THR A 443 -12.62 18.58 2.55
C THR A 443 -12.69 18.43 1.03
N GLU A 444 -12.97 19.54 0.32
CA GLU A 444 -12.96 19.56 -1.14
C GLU A 444 -11.54 19.31 -1.68
N MET A 445 -10.52 19.98 -1.13
CA MET A 445 -9.12 19.76 -1.49
C MET A 445 -8.73 18.29 -1.37
N GLN A 446 -9.02 17.63 -0.24
CA GLN A 446 -8.72 16.21 -0.04
C GLN A 446 -9.41 15.31 -1.07
N THR A 447 -10.58 15.69 -1.57
CA THR A 447 -11.28 14.96 -2.63
C THR A 447 -10.57 15.14 -3.97
N GLU A 448 -10.19 16.38 -4.29
CA GLU A 448 -9.47 16.73 -5.51
C GLU A 448 -8.06 16.12 -5.54
N GLU A 449 -7.32 16.15 -4.44
CA GLU A 449 -5.99 15.56 -4.28
C GLU A 449 -5.99 14.07 -4.67
N ARG A 450 -7.01 13.30 -4.25
CA ARG A 450 -7.15 11.88 -4.63
C ARG A 450 -7.39 11.66 -6.13
N ARG A 451 -7.90 12.65 -6.87
CA ARG A 451 -8.09 12.54 -8.33
C ARG A 451 -6.74 12.43 -9.04
N TYR A 452 -5.67 13.04 -8.51
CA TYR A 452 -4.33 12.86 -9.07
C TYR A 452 -3.94 11.38 -9.07
N GLY A 453 -4.06 10.70 -7.92
CA GLY A 453 -3.78 9.27 -7.79
C GLY A 453 -4.62 8.40 -8.73
N ALA A 454 -5.90 8.76 -8.96
CA ALA A 454 -6.76 8.06 -9.91
C ALA A 454 -6.30 8.23 -11.37
N ILE A 455 -5.97 9.47 -11.78
CA ILE A 455 -5.47 9.77 -13.13
C ILE A 455 -4.14 9.07 -13.37
N ALA A 456 -3.17 9.25 -12.47
CA ALA A 456 -1.85 8.67 -12.59
C ALA A 456 -1.87 7.13 -12.51
N GLY A 457 -2.73 6.55 -11.67
CA GLY A 457 -2.88 5.11 -11.51
C GLY A 457 -3.51 4.40 -12.71
N ALA A 458 -4.28 5.12 -13.53
CA ALA A 458 -4.89 4.61 -14.75
C ALA A 458 -3.95 4.61 -15.97
N MET A 459 -2.73 5.15 -15.85
CA MET A 459 -1.79 5.24 -16.97
C MET A 459 -1.13 3.89 -17.27
N THR A 460 -1.49 3.30 -18.42
CA THR A 460 -0.83 2.13 -19.01
C THR A 460 -0.25 2.46 -20.38
N VAL A 461 0.75 1.68 -20.79
CA VAL A 461 1.34 1.69 -22.15
C VAL A 461 1.44 0.26 -22.67
N THR A 462 1.38 0.09 -23.99
CA THR A 462 1.65 -1.18 -24.64
C THR A 462 3.09 -1.20 -25.15
N LEU A 463 3.92 -2.06 -24.57
CA LEU A 463 5.31 -2.30 -24.99
C LEU A 463 5.56 -3.80 -25.02
N ASP A 464 6.42 -4.28 -25.92
CA ASP A 464 6.71 -5.71 -26.09
C ASP A 464 5.45 -6.59 -26.33
N GLY A 465 4.37 -6.00 -26.85
CA GLY A 465 3.08 -6.69 -27.04
C GLY A 465 2.26 -6.89 -25.76
N GLU A 466 2.70 -6.35 -24.62
CA GLU A 466 1.98 -6.40 -23.34
C GLU A 466 1.54 -5.00 -22.89
N GLU A 467 0.33 -4.91 -22.34
CA GLU A 467 -0.07 -3.74 -21.56
C GLU A 467 0.64 -3.77 -20.20
N MET A 468 1.24 -2.63 -19.81
CA MET A 468 1.94 -2.49 -18.55
C MET A 468 1.83 -1.09 -17.96
N THR A 469 2.08 -0.99 -16.65
CA THR A 469 2.18 0.29 -15.95
C THR A 469 3.41 1.06 -16.40
N LEU A 470 3.39 2.39 -16.21
CA LEU A 470 4.55 3.25 -16.53
C LEU A 470 5.82 2.84 -15.77
N GLN A 471 5.69 2.30 -14.56
CA GLN A 471 6.81 1.82 -13.74
C GLN A 471 7.46 0.59 -14.37
N LYS A 472 6.67 -0.41 -14.80
CA LYS A 472 7.19 -1.61 -15.50
C LYS A 472 7.77 -1.26 -16.87
N ALA A 473 7.19 -0.28 -17.56
CA ALA A 473 7.75 0.26 -18.80
C ALA A 473 9.10 0.94 -18.58
N ALA A 474 9.28 1.66 -17.46
CA ALA A 474 10.51 2.38 -17.17
C ALA A 474 11.74 1.47 -17.00
N ASP A 475 11.57 0.18 -16.69
CA ASP A 475 12.66 -0.80 -16.67
C ASP A 475 13.39 -0.88 -18.03
N ARG A 476 12.67 -0.66 -19.14
CA ARG A 476 13.26 -0.66 -20.50
C ARG A 476 14.22 0.51 -20.69
N LEU A 477 14.13 1.58 -19.90
CA LEU A 477 15.07 2.71 -19.95
C LEU A 477 16.49 2.32 -19.51
N GLN A 478 16.65 1.14 -18.88
CA GLN A 478 17.97 0.59 -18.53
C GLN A 478 18.53 -0.35 -19.61
N SER A 479 17.79 -0.61 -20.70
CA SER A 479 18.23 -1.49 -21.80
C SER A 479 19.51 -0.99 -22.44
N THR A 480 20.43 -1.89 -22.77
CA THR A 480 21.64 -1.56 -23.53
C THR A 480 21.31 -1.20 -24.99
N ASP A 481 20.16 -1.64 -25.51
CA ASP A 481 19.65 -1.24 -26.83
C ASP A 481 18.98 0.14 -26.75
N ARG A 482 19.53 1.11 -27.47
CA ARG A 482 19.05 2.49 -27.51
C ARG A 482 17.64 2.62 -28.10
N ASN A 483 17.28 1.78 -29.07
CA ASN A 483 15.96 1.84 -29.70
C ASN A 483 14.87 1.44 -28.70
N ILE A 484 15.12 0.40 -27.90
CA ILE A 484 14.22 -0.03 -26.82
C ILE A 484 14.03 1.10 -25.80
N ARG A 485 15.11 1.80 -25.44
CA ARG A 485 15.01 2.93 -24.51
C ARG A 485 14.20 4.09 -25.09
N GLU A 486 14.43 4.44 -26.36
CA GLU A 486 13.71 5.52 -27.02
C GLU A 486 12.22 5.20 -27.14
N GLU A 487 11.86 4.00 -27.59
CA GLU A 487 10.48 3.52 -27.69
C GLU A 487 9.77 3.61 -26.33
N ALA A 488 10.40 3.07 -25.28
CA ALA A 488 9.85 3.09 -23.93
C ALA A 488 9.68 4.52 -23.41
N TRP A 489 10.69 5.38 -23.59
CA TRP A 489 10.62 6.77 -23.13
C TRP A 489 9.51 7.55 -23.83
N ARG A 490 9.37 7.39 -25.15
CA ARG A 490 8.32 8.05 -25.95
C ARG A 490 6.94 7.55 -25.57
N ALA A 491 6.76 6.24 -25.38
CA ALA A 491 5.50 5.68 -24.92
C ALA A 491 5.09 6.25 -23.56
N ILE A 492 6.02 6.27 -22.58
CA ILE A 492 5.76 6.81 -21.24
C ILE A 492 5.44 8.31 -21.30
N SER A 493 6.25 9.09 -22.03
CA SER A 493 6.09 10.54 -22.10
C SER A 493 4.84 10.95 -22.88
N GLY A 494 4.54 10.24 -23.97
CA GLY A 494 3.29 10.35 -24.74
C GLY A 494 2.08 10.10 -23.86
N ARG A 495 2.05 8.96 -23.16
CA ARG A 495 0.93 8.63 -22.27
C ARG A 495 0.72 9.67 -21.18
N ARG A 496 1.79 10.18 -20.56
CA ARG A 496 1.67 11.27 -19.57
C ARG A 496 1.09 12.54 -20.19
N TYR A 497 1.55 12.87 -21.40
CA TYR A 497 1.06 14.02 -22.12
C TYR A 497 -0.44 13.88 -22.46
N ASP A 498 -0.96 12.70 -22.75
CA ASP A 498 -2.39 12.54 -23.07
C ASP A 498 -3.34 13.05 -21.96
N ASP A 499 -2.92 13.04 -20.69
CA ASP A 499 -3.73 13.53 -19.55
C ASP A 499 -3.35 14.96 -19.07
N HIS A 500 -2.47 15.67 -19.79
CA HIS A 500 -1.91 16.93 -19.29
C HIS A 500 -2.95 18.02 -19.01
N GLU A 501 -3.99 18.14 -19.84
CA GLU A 501 -5.06 19.13 -19.67
C GLU A 501 -5.88 18.85 -18.40
N GLN A 502 -6.21 17.59 -18.14
CA GLN A 502 -6.93 17.16 -16.94
C GLN A 502 -6.10 17.45 -15.68
N LEU A 503 -4.79 17.23 -15.75
CA LEU A 503 -3.86 17.53 -14.66
C LEU A 503 -3.66 19.04 -14.45
N ASP A 504 -3.76 19.86 -15.50
CA ASP A 504 -3.74 21.33 -15.39
C ASP A 504 -5.02 21.89 -14.78
N GLU A 505 -6.18 21.36 -15.19
CA GLU A 505 -7.49 21.69 -14.61
C GLU A 505 -7.50 21.37 -13.11
N LEU A 506 -7.08 20.15 -12.75
CA LEU A 506 -7.00 19.70 -11.36
C LEU A 506 -6.11 20.63 -10.52
N LEU A 507 -4.91 20.93 -10.99
CA LEU A 507 -4.02 21.83 -10.23
C LEU A 507 -4.59 23.25 -10.17
N GLY A 508 -5.22 23.75 -11.23
CA GLY A 508 -5.87 25.07 -11.22
C GLY A 508 -6.96 25.17 -10.14
N LYS A 509 -7.77 24.13 -9.99
CA LYS A 509 -8.77 24.03 -8.93
C LYS A 509 -8.12 24.00 -7.54
N LEU A 510 -7.09 23.17 -7.36
CA LEU A 510 -6.35 23.09 -6.09
C LEU A 510 -5.71 24.42 -5.69
N VAL A 511 -5.06 25.12 -6.62
CA VAL A 511 -4.46 26.44 -6.36
C VAL A 511 -5.51 27.45 -5.90
N THR A 512 -6.69 27.44 -6.52
CA THR A 512 -7.81 28.33 -6.14
C THR A 512 -8.29 28.05 -4.71
N LEU A 513 -8.54 26.78 -4.37
CA LEU A 513 -8.98 26.38 -3.03
C LEU A 513 -7.92 26.73 -1.97
N ARG A 514 -6.66 26.44 -2.27
CA ARG A 514 -5.51 26.69 -1.39
C ARG A 514 -5.32 28.18 -1.13
N ASP A 515 -5.36 29.00 -2.16
CA ASP A 515 -5.29 30.46 -2.02
C ASP A 515 -6.40 31.00 -1.10
N GLN A 516 -7.63 30.48 -1.22
CA GLN A 516 -8.74 30.85 -0.34
C GLN A 516 -8.49 30.44 1.12
N VAL A 517 -7.96 29.23 1.36
CA VAL A 517 -7.58 28.75 2.71
C VAL A 517 -6.58 29.70 3.36
N GLY A 518 -5.54 30.10 2.63
CA GLY A 518 -4.53 31.05 3.11
C GLY A 518 -5.13 32.42 3.46
N LYS A 519 -5.98 32.96 2.58
CA LYS A 519 -6.65 34.25 2.80
C LYS A 519 -7.58 34.25 4.01
N ASN A 520 -8.38 33.20 4.19
CA ASN A 520 -9.26 33.05 5.36
C ASN A 520 -8.44 33.03 6.67
N ALA A 521 -7.26 32.40 6.65
CA ALA A 521 -6.35 32.38 7.79
C ALA A 521 -5.61 33.71 8.03
N GLY A 522 -5.75 34.70 7.13
CA GLY A 522 -5.13 36.04 7.25
C GLY A 522 -3.79 36.19 6.53
N PHE A 523 -3.41 35.23 5.69
CA PHE A 523 -2.16 35.27 4.93
C PHE A 523 -2.36 35.91 3.54
N ALA A 524 -1.32 36.57 3.04
CA ALA A 524 -1.34 37.20 1.71
C ALA A 524 -1.37 36.17 0.57
N ASN A 525 -0.84 34.96 0.81
CA ASN A 525 -0.72 33.88 -0.15
C ASN A 525 -0.68 32.53 0.57
N TYR A 526 -0.92 31.45 -0.19
CA TYR A 526 -0.90 30.10 0.37
C TYR A 526 0.48 29.61 0.82
N ARG A 527 1.57 30.13 0.22
CA ARG A 527 2.94 29.77 0.61
C ARG A 527 3.20 30.15 2.07
N ASP A 528 2.89 31.38 2.48
CA ASP A 528 3.12 31.82 3.86
C ASP A 528 2.23 31.06 4.85
N TYR A 529 0.98 30.78 4.45
CA TYR A 529 0.08 29.91 5.22
C TYR A 529 0.69 28.52 5.43
N MET A 530 1.24 27.89 4.38
CA MET A 530 1.83 26.56 4.48
C MET A 530 3.08 26.53 5.36
N PHE A 531 3.92 27.57 5.34
CA PHE A 531 5.05 27.67 6.27
C PHE A 531 4.58 27.70 7.74
N ALA A 532 3.50 28.43 8.02
CA ALA A 532 2.88 28.44 9.34
C ALA A 532 2.21 27.09 9.69
N ALA A 533 1.45 26.52 8.77
CA ALA A 533 0.67 25.29 8.97
C ALA A 533 1.56 24.05 9.16
N MET A 534 2.71 23.99 8.48
CA MET A 534 3.71 22.94 8.66
C MET A 534 4.61 23.17 9.89
N GLY A 535 4.43 24.26 10.64
CA GLY A 535 5.24 24.56 11.82
C GLY A 535 6.71 24.82 11.48
N ARG A 536 7.00 25.47 10.35
CA ARG A 536 8.36 25.84 9.93
C ARG A 536 8.84 27.05 10.75
N PHE A 537 9.29 26.77 11.96
CA PHE A 537 9.80 27.79 12.90
C PHE A 537 11.30 28.04 12.74
N ASP A 538 12.03 27.05 12.20
CA ASP A 538 13.49 27.03 12.25
C ASP A 538 14.14 27.46 10.90
N TYR A 539 13.31 27.75 9.88
CA TYR A 539 13.73 28.36 8.61
C TYR A 539 12.57 29.11 7.94
N THR A 540 12.91 29.96 6.99
CA THR A 540 12.00 30.89 6.29
C THR A 540 11.99 30.62 4.78
N PRO A 541 11.04 31.21 4.03
CA PRO A 541 11.10 31.17 2.57
C PRO A 541 12.41 31.69 1.96
N GLN A 542 13.06 32.67 2.62
CA GLN A 542 14.33 33.19 2.15
C GLN A 542 15.44 32.12 2.22
N ASP A 543 15.38 31.23 3.20
CA ASP A 543 16.32 30.11 3.32
C ASP A 543 16.14 29.11 2.18
N CYS A 544 14.90 28.84 1.74
CA CYS A 544 14.63 28.06 0.54
C CYS A 544 15.22 28.74 -0.73
N PHE A 545 15.05 30.06 -0.87
CA PHE A 545 15.67 30.79 -1.99
C PHE A 545 17.20 30.80 -1.94
N ASN A 546 17.79 30.85 -0.75
CA ASN A 546 19.23 30.69 -0.57
C ASN A 546 19.68 29.30 -1.00
N PHE A 547 18.98 28.24 -0.57
CA PHE A 547 19.19 26.86 -1.03
C PHE A 547 19.13 26.76 -2.55
N HIS A 548 18.09 27.32 -3.19
CA HIS A 548 17.96 27.35 -4.66
C HIS A 548 19.17 27.99 -5.34
N GLY A 549 19.57 29.18 -4.88
CA GLY A 549 20.71 29.91 -5.43
C GLY A 549 22.03 29.14 -5.27
N SER A 550 22.25 28.56 -4.09
CA SER A 550 23.44 27.78 -3.77
C SER A 550 23.51 26.48 -4.58
N VAL A 551 22.42 25.71 -4.67
CA VAL A 551 22.34 24.48 -5.48
C VAL A 551 22.61 24.78 -6.95
N LYS A 552 22.02 25.86 -7.49
CA LYS A 552 22.27 26.28 -8.88
C LYS A 552 23.76 26.49 -9.15
N LYS A 553 24.47 27.17 -8.25
CA LYS A 553 25.89 27.48 -8.43
C LYS A 553 26.80 26.26 -8.20
N ALA A 554 26.50 25.46 -7.18
CA ALA A 554 27.36 24.36 -6.76
C ALA A 554 27.14 23.07 -7.55
N VAL A 555 25.91 22.78 -7.99
CA VAL A 555 25.52 21.45 -8.51
C VAL A 555 25.34 21.44 -10.03
N VAL A 556 24.75 22.49 -10.63
CA VAL A 556 24.48 22.51 -12.08
C VAL A 556 25.75 22.35 -12.93
N PRO A 557 26.90 22.97 -12.61
CA PRO A 557 28.14 22.71 -13.34
C PRO A 557 28.58 21.24 -13.27
N MET A 558 28.30 20.54 -12.15
CA MET A 558 28.58 19.12 -12.02
C MET A 558 27.65 18.28 -12.88
N LEU A 559 26.38 18.69 -13.04
CA LEU A 559 25.45 18.04 -13.98
C LEU A 559 25.93 18.19 -15.43
N ASP A 560 26.42 19.37 -15.82
CA ASP A 560 27.01 19.59 -17.16
C ASP A 560 28.18 18.62 -17.40
N GLU A 561 29.10 18.49 -16.44
CA GLU A 561 30.22 17.55 -16.51
C GLU A 561 29.76 16.08 -16.58
N MET A 562 28.77 15.70 -15.78
CA MET A 562 28.20 14.35 -15.76
C MET A 562 27.52 14.01 -17.08
N ALA A 563 26.70 14.91 -17.62
CA ALA A 563 26.03 14.73 -18.89
C ALA A 563 27.04 14.66 -20.06
N ALA A 564 28.06 15.52 -20.07
CA ALA A 564 29.14 15.46 -21.06
C ALA A 564 29.92 14.13 -21.00
N SER A 565 30.25 13.68 -19.78
CA SER A 565 30.94 12.40 -19.56
C SER A 565 30.09 11.22 -20.02
N ARG A 566 28.79 11.24 -19.74
CA ARG A 566 27.83 10.22 -20.16
C ARG A 566 27.68 10.19 -21.68
N LYS A 567 27.56 11.35 -22.34
CA LYS A 567 27.52 11.47 -23.80
C LYS A 567 28.76 10.84 -24.45
N ALA A 568 29.95 11.16 -23.91
CA ALA A 568 31.21 10.62 -24.40
C ALA A 568 31.31 9.11 -24.19
N ALA A 569 30.92 8.61 -23.00
CA ALA A 569 30.96 7.18 -22.68
C ALA A 569 30.00 6.35 -23.54
N LEU A 570 28.80 6.85 -23.79
CA LEU A 570 27.81 6.21 -24.67
C LEU A 570 28.15 6.33 -26.16
N ASN A 571 29.09 7.21 -26.52
CA ASN A 571 29.49 7.50 -27.90
C ASN A 571 28.29 7.86 -28.79
N VAL A 572 27.47 8.82 -28.35
CA VAL A 572 26.30 9.32 -29.08
C VAL A 572 26.49 10.77 -29.54
N ASP A 573 26.01 11.09 -30.74
CA ASP A 573 26.08 12.45 -31.30
C ASP A 573 25.31 13.47 -30.46
N GLU A 574 24.16 13.04 -29.92
CA GLU A 574 23.26 13.81 -29.08
C GLU A 574 22.84 12.95 -27.89
N LEU A 575 23.02 13.47 -26.67
CA LEU A 575 22.54 12.83 -25.46
C LEU A 575 21.05 13.14 -25.31
N ARG A 576 20.20 12.11 -25.31
CA ARG A 576 18.74 12.26 -25.27
C ARG A 576 18.17 11.83 -23.91
N PRO A 577 16.94 12.23 -23.53
CA PRO A 577 16.34 11.85 -22.24
C PRO A 577 16.31 10.34 -21.95
N TRP A 578 16.20 9.49 -22.98
CA TRP A 578 16.24 8.03 -22.87
C TRP A 578 17.64 7.44 -22.67
N ASP A 579 18.70 8.26 -22.71
CA ASP A 579 20.08 7.83 -22.46
C ASP A 579 20.51 7.99 -20.98
N THR A 580 19.60 8.49 -20.12
CA THR A 580 19.91 8.85 -18.72
C THR A 580 19.95 7.68 -17.75
N LYS A 581 19.22 6.59 -18.01
CA LYS A 581 19.08 5.45 -17.07
C LYS A 581 19.90 4.21 -17.43
N VAL A 582 20.42 4.13 -18.64
CA VAL A 582 21.30 3.03 -19.07
C VAL A 582 22.66 3.13 -18.38
N ASP A 583 23.31 1.99 -18.18
CA ASP A 583 24.71 1.98 -17.82
C ASP A 583 25.56 2.54 -18.99
N PRO A 584 26.38 3.58 -18.77
CA PRO A 584 27.13 4.23 -19.84
C PRO A 584 28.20 3.33 -20.49
N GLN A 585 28.54 2.19 -19.90
CA GLN A 585 29.47 1.21 -20.44
C GLN A 585 28.74 0.05 -21.16
N GLY A 586 27.41 0.11 -21.30
CA GLY A 586 26.61 -0.94 -21.93
C GLY A 586 26.54 -2.23 -21.10
N LEU A 587 26.77 -2.15 -19.79
CA LEU A 587 26.67 -3.28 -18.87
C LEU A 587 25.21 -3.56 -18.48
N ALA A 588 24.92 -4.82 -18.13
CA ALA A 588 23.60 -5.20 -17.65
C ALA A 588 23.21 -4.43 -16.36
N PRO A 589 21.91 -4.17 -16.14
CA PRO A 589 21.43 -3.54 -14.91
C PRO A 589 21.83 -4.32 -13.65
N LEU A 590 22.14 -3.60 -12.58
CA LEU A 590 22.53 -4.17 -11.29
C LEU A 590 21.35 -4.92 -10.62
N LYS A 591 21.63 -6.12 -10.09
CA LYS A 591 20.67 -6.99 -9.40
C LYS A 591 21.18 -7.40 -8.01
N PRO A 592 21.07 -6.54 -6.99
CA PRO A 592 21.56 -6.80 -5.63
C PRO A 592 20.89 -7.97 -4.88
N PHE A 593 19.68 -8.38 -5.27
CA PHE A 593 18.92 -9.42 -4.60
C PHE A 593 17.90 -10.08 -5.56
N SER A 594 17.37 -11.24 -5.17
CA SER A 594 16.36 -11.99 -5.93
C SER A 594 14.99 -12.04 -5.24
N THR A 595 14.95 -11.92 -3.91
CA THR A 595 13.71 -11.92 -3.12
C THR A 595 13.76 -10.86 -2.02
N GLY A 596 12.59 -10.43 -1.54
CA GLY A 596 12.44 -9.54 -0.38
C GLY A 596 13.02 -10.14 0.90
N GLU A 597 12.96 -11.46 1.09
CA GLU A 597 13.63 -12.11 2.23
C GLU A 597 15.17 -12.00 2.14
N GLU A 598 15.73 -12.20 0.95
CA GLU A 598 17.17 -12.03 0.72
C GLU A 598 17.59 -10.57 0.95
N LEU A 599 16.82 -9.62 0.39
CA LEU A 599 17.01 -8.19 0.55
C LEU A 599 17.03 -7.80 2.04
N LEU A 600 16.05 -8.27 2.82
CA LEU A 600 15.97 -8.02 4.26
C LEU A 600 17.16 -8.61 5.01
N ASN A 601 17.52 -9.86 4.74
CA ASN A 601 18.63 -10.52 5.43
C ASN A 601 19.98 -9.85 5.12
N LYS A 602 20.20 -9.43 3.87
CA LYS A 602 21.39 -8.65 3.48
C LYS A 602 21.41 -7.30 4.19
N THR A 603 20.27 -6.62 4.26
CA THR A 603 20.13 -5.32 4.98
C THR A 603 20.41 -5.46 6.47
N ILE A 604 19.88 -6.49 7.14
CA ILE A 604 20.18 -6.77 8.55
C ILE A 604 21.68 -6.95 8.77
N ARG A 605 22.37 -7.71 7.90
CA ARG A 605 23.84 -7.89 8.01
C ARG A 605 24.61 -6.60 7.74
N CYS A 606 24.20 -5.84 6.72
CA CYS A 606 24.76 -4.53 6.40
C CYS A 606 24.67 -3.58 7.60
N PHE A 607 23.50 -3.49 8.23
CA PHE A 607 23.27 -2.68 9.43
C PHE A 607 24.05 -3.22 10.64
N SER A 608 24.09 -4.55 10.84
CA SER A 608 24.83 -5.16 11.95
C SER A 608 26.34 -4.92 11.86
N ARG A 609 26.90 -4.85 10.64
CA ARG A 609 28.31 -4.51 10.39
C ARG A 609 28.61 -3.04 10.65
N LEU A 610 27.63 -2.16 10.42
CA LEU A 610 27.72 -0.75 10.77
C LEU A 610 27.65 -0.56 12.30
N ASP A 611 26.61 -1.12 12.94
CA ASP A 611 26.48 -1.22 14.39
C ASP A 611 25.42 -2.28 14.75
N PRO A 612 25.70 -3.21 15.71
CA PRO A 612 24.79 -4.29 16.06
C PRO A 612 23.36 -3.85 16.41
N PHE A 613 23.20 -2.70 17.09
CA PHE A 613 21.88 -2.20 17.46
C PHE A 613 21.02 -1.87 16.22
N LEU A 614 21.64 -1.38 15.14
CA LEU A 614 20.93 -1.10 13.88
C LEU A 614 20.42 -2.39 13.24
N GLY A 615 21.22 -3.46 13.27
CA GLY A 615 20.80 -4.78 12.81
C GLY A 615 19.67 -5.37 13.65
N ASP A 616 19.73 -5.18 14.97
CA ASP A 616 18.72 -5.63 15.92
C ASP A 616 17.38 -4.90 15.72
N CYS A 617 17.39 -3.64 15.29
CA CYS A 617 16.18 -2.89 14.93
C CYS A 617 15.38 -3.62 13.85
N LEU A 618 16.02 -3.97 12.73
CA LEU A 618 15.38 -4.68 11.63
C LEU A 618 15.07 -6.14 11.98
N THR A 619 15.90 -6.79 12.80
CA THR A 619 15.63 -8.13 13.33
C THR A 619 14.36 -8.15 14.19
N THR A 620 14.16 -7.14 15.03
CA THR A 620 12.95 -6.97 15.84
C THR A 620 11.71 -6.84 14.95
N MET A 621 11.76 -5.98 13.94
CA MET A 621 10.68 -5.84 12.96
C MET A 621 10.40 -7.17 12.23
N LYS A 622 11.44 -7.90 11.83
CA LYS A 622 11.31 -9.21 11.17
C LYS A 622 10.60 -10.21 12.09
N THR A 623 11.00 -10.30 13.35
CA THR A 623 10.37 -11.18 14.34
C THR A 623 8.90 -10.82 14.59
N MET A 624 8.58 -9.53 14.57
CA MET A 624 7.21 -9.02 14.74
C MET A 624 6.37 -9.07 13.45
N LYS A 625 6.97 -9.42 12.31
CA LYS A 625 6.35 -9.37 10.97
C LYS A 625 5.89 -7.97 10.57
N HIS A 626 6.66 -6.96 10.95
CA HIS A 626 6.42 -5.56 10.60
C HIS A 626 7.06 -5.19 9.24
N LEU A 627 7.11 -6.13 8.31
CA LEU A 627 7.61 -5.89 6.95
C LEU A 627 6.73 -6.61 5.93
N ASP A 628 6.44 -5.94 4.82
CA ASP A 628 5.85 -6.53 3.62
C ASP A 628 6.57 -5.98 2.37
N LEU A 629 7.55 -6.74 1.89
CA LEU A 629 8.54 -6.25 0.90
C LEU A 629 8.26 -6.67 -0.55
N GLU A 630 7.58 -7.79 -0.76
CA GLU A 630 7.41 -8.39 -2.09
C GLU A 630 6.28 -7.73 -2.88
N SER A 631 6.46 -7.60 -4.20
CA SER A 631 5.40 -7.19 -5.11
C SER A 631 4.43 -8.34 -5.43
N ARG A 632 3.11 -8.09 -5.38
CA ARG A 632 2.07 -9.09 -5.70
C ARG A 632 0.76 -8.45 -6.15
N LYS A 633 -0.07 -9.22 -6.88
CA LYS A 633 -1.42 -8.79 -7.27
C LYS A 633 -2.26 -8.46 -6.04
N GLY A 634 -2.99 -7.35 -6.09
CA GLY A 634 -3.84 -6.88 -4.99
C GLY A 634 -3.09 -6.13 -3.90
N LYS A 635 -1.77 -5.90 -4.04
CA LYS A 635 -1.03 -4.98 -3.17
C LYS A 635 -1.02 -3.57 -3.78
N ALA A 636 -1.11 -2.54 -2.95
CA ALA A 636 -1.01 -1.15 -3.39
C ALA A 636 0.39 -0.87 -3.98
N PRO A 637 0.52 0.03 -4.98
CA PRO A 637 1.82 0.42 -5.51
C PRO A 637 2.60 1.28 -4.50
N GLY A 638 3.91 1.43 -4.73
CA GLY A 638 4.79 2.31 -3.94
C GLY A 638 5.53 1.60 -2.80
N GLY A 639 6.02 2.40 -1.86
CA GLY A 639 6.71 1.98 -0.64
C GLY A 639 6.62 3.07 0.43
N TYR A 640 6.64 2.68 1.70
CA TYR A 640 6.63 3.58 2.85
C TYR A 640 7.14 2.88 4.11
N ASN A 641 7.62 3.68 5.07
CA ASN A 641 7.68 3.34 6.48
C ASN A 641 6.49 3.99 7.21
N TYR A 642 5.77 3.20 8.01
CA TYR A 642 4.62 3.68 8.79
C TYR A 642 4.93 3.60 10.29
N PRO A 643 4.98 4.73 11.01
CA PRO A 643 5.14 4.75 12.46
C PRO A 643 3.98 4.06 13.18
N LEU A 644 4.30 3.22 14.16
CA LEU A 644 3.31 2.59 15.04
C LEU A 644 3.52 3.14 16.46
N ASP A 645 2.81 4.22 16.77
CA ASP A 645 3.11 5.12 17.91
C ASP A 645 2.99 4.47 19.29
N GLU A 646 2.14 3.44 19.41
CA GLU A 646 1.87 2.75 20.68
C GLU A 646 2.95 1.70 20.98
N ILE A 647 3.29 0.86 20.01
CA ILE A 647 4.34 -0.15 20.13
C ILE A 647 5.74 0.43 19.95
N GLY A 648 5.86 1.52 19.18
CA GLY A 648 7.10 2.20 18.79
C GLY A 648 8.00 1.39 17.85
N VAL A 649 7.46 0.36 17.19
CA VAL A 649 8.16 -0.50 16.21
C VAL A 649 7.43 -0.32 14.87
N PRO A 650 7.98 0.41 13.90
CA PRO A 650 7.24 0.79 12.68
C PRO A 650 7.04 -0.39 11.75
N PHE A 651 6.31 -0.17 10.65
CA PHE A 651 6.08 -1.13 9.57
C PHE A 651 6.72 -0.66 8.26
N ILE A 652 7.42 -1.54 7.55
CA ILE A 652 7.96 -1.24 6.20
C ILE A 652 7.12 -1.94 5.14
N PHE A 653 6.58 -1.17 4.20
CA PHE A 653 5.86 -1.64 3.02
C PHE A 653 6.65 -1.27 1.77
N MET A 654 6.85 -2.20 0.85
CA MET A 654 7.40 -1.89 -0.48
C MET A 654 7.02 -2.92 -1.53
N ASN A 655 7.26 -2.60 -2.80
CA ASN A 655 7.09 -3.51 -3.93
C ASN A 655 8.45 -3.82 -4.56
N ALA A 656 9.32 -4.51 -3.81
CA ALA A 656 10.65 -4.87 -4.28
C ALA A 656 10.58 -5.86 -5.46
N THR A 657 11.48 -5.68 -6.44
CA THR A 657 11.56 -6.48 -7.66
C THR A 657 12.91 -7.12 -7.86
N SER A 658 14.03 -6.39 -7.67
CA SER A 658 15.44 -6.90 -7.64
C SER A 658 16.48 -5.81 -7.93
N ASN A 659 16.08 -4.58 -8.24
CA ASN A 659 16.98 -3.56 -8.77
C ASN A 659 17.72 -2.78 -7.65
N LEU A 660 18.75 -2.00 -8.03
CA LEU A 660 19.51 -1.16 -7.08
C LEU A 660 18.63 -0.18 -6.31
N ARG A 661 17.61 0.40 -6.95
CA ARG A 661 16.72 1.36 -6.30
C ARG A 661 15.95 0.70 -5.16
N ASP A 662 15.45 -0.52 -5.34
CA ASP A 662 14.74 -1.25 -4.28
C ASP A 662 15.66 -1.54 -3.07
N MET A 663 16.94 -1.82 -3.31
CA MET A 663 17.94 -1.99 -2.25
C MET A 663 18.12 -0.69 -1.45
N VAL A 664 18.33 0.42 -2.15
CA VAL A 664 18.48 1.74 -1.53
C VAL A 664 17.21 2.13 -0.77
N THR A 665 16.03 1.85 -1.32
CA THR A 665 14.75 2.07 -0.62
C THR A 665 14.72 1.31 0.70
N LEU A 666 15.15 0.03 0.79
CA LEU A 666 15.11 -0.66 2.09
C LEU A 666 16.12 -0.08 3.10
N LEU A 667 17.28 0.40 2.63
CA LEU A 667 18.25 1.10 3.48
C LEU A 667 17.64 2.42 4.01
N HIS A 668 16.95 3.16 3.15
CA HIS A 668 16.20 4.38 3.48
C HIS A 668 15.12 4.12 4.54
N GLU A 669 14.20 3.19 4.28
CA GLU A 669 13.13 2.84 5.21
C GLU A 669 13.68 2.23 6.52
N GLY A 670 14.83 1.58 6.45
CA GLY A 670 15.59 1.10 7.61
C GLY A 670 16.12 2.23 8.49
N GLY A 671 16.50 3.37 7.92
CA GLY A 671 16.86 4.58 8.66
C GLY A 671 15.67 5.17 9.42
N HIS A 672 14.49 5.25 8.80
CA HIS A 672 13.25 5.61 9.52
C HIS A 672 12.93 4.61 10.64
N ALA A 673 13.12 3.31 10.39
CA ALA A 673 12.88 2.28 11.39
C ALA A 673 13.78 2.43 12.63
N VAL A 674 15.06 2.71 12.42
CA VAL A 674 16.00 3.03 13.49
C VAL A 674 15.54 4.27 14.25
N HIS A 675 15.11 5.32 13.54
CA HIS A 675 14.64 6.56 14.17
C HIS A 675 13.41 6.34 15.07
N SER A 676 12.43 5.54 14.64
CA SER A 676 11.29 5.18 15.48
C SER A 676 11.70 4.40 16.73
N LEU A 677 12.65 3.47 16.61
CA LEU A 677 13.10 2.67 17.76
C LEU A 677 13.94 3.46 18.76
N VAL A 678 14.77 4.41 18.32
CA VAL A 678 15.53 5.26 19.25
C VAL A 678 14.66 6.29 19.96
N THR A 679 13.58 6.76 19.33
CA THR A 679 12.62 7.71 19.92
C THR A 679 11.47 7.04 20.67
N ARG A 680 11.31 5.72 20.54
CA ARG A 680 10.24 4.91 21.13
C ARG A 680 9.91 5.24 22.59
N ASN A 681 10.95 5.45 23.41
CA ASN A 681 10.82 5.65 24.85
C ASN A 681 10.65 7.13 25.26
N LEU A 682 10.54 8.05 24.31
CA LEU A 682 10.14 9.43 24.61
C LEU A 682 8.70 9.46 25.15
N LYS A 683 8.47 10.29 26.16
CA LYS A 683 7.27 10.24 27.00
C LYS A 683 5.99 10.56 26.24
N LEU A 684 6.04 11.54 25.34
CA LEU A 684 4.88 12.05 24.62
C LEU A 684 4.97 11.72 23.13
N ASN A 685 3.83 11.51 22.49
CA ASN A 685 3.75 11.33 21.06
C ASN A 685 4.33 12.55 20.32
N SER A 686 4.03 13.76 20.78
CA SER A 686 4.59 15.00 20.21
C SER A 686 6.12 15.12 20.32
N PHE A 687 6.75 14.37 21.23
CA PHE A 687 8.21 14.33 21.33
C PHE A 687 8.82 13.34 20.34
N LYS A 688 8.04 12.38 19.83
CA LYS A 688 8.49 11.38 18.84
C LYS A 688 8.33 11.89 17.40
N HIS A 689 7.26 12.63 17.12
CA HIS A 689 6.91 13.10 15.78
C HIS A 689 7.75 14.32 15.37
N THR A 690 8.86 14.04 14.67
CA THR A 690 9.74 15.07 14.10
C THR A 690 9.21 15.62 12.78
N PRO A 691 9.57 16.86 12.41
CA PRO A 691 9.31 17.37 11.07
C PRO A 691 10.17 16.60 10.05
N SER A 692 9.76 16.63 8.78
CA SER A 692 10.31 15.75 7.76
C SER A 692 11.78 16.01 7.41
N GLU A 693 12.30 17.23 7.61
CA GLU A 693 13.73 17.54 7.45
C GLU A 693 14.61 16.74 8.42
N VAL A 694 14.05 16.28 9.54
CA VAL A 694 14.71 15.42 10.53
C VAL A 694 14.39 13.95 10.26
N ALA A 695 13.16 13.63 9.87
CA ALA A 695 12.80 12.26 9.52
C ALA A 695 13.63 11.74 8.32
N GLU A 696 13.75 12.56 7.28
CA GLU A 696 14.52 12.27 6.06
C GLU A 696 16.04 12.33 6.32
N LEU A 697 16.50 13.11 7.30
CA LEU A 697 17.90 13.06 7.74
C LEU A 697 18.27 11.64 8.20
N ALA A 698 17.35 10.96 8.90
CA ALA A 698 17.57 9.59 9.37
C ALA A 698 17.70 8.59 8.22
N SER A 699 16.78 8.64 7.25
CA SER A 699 16.72 7.71 6.13
C SER A 699 17.87 7.93 5.14
N MET A 700 18.07 9.16 4.67
CA MET A 700 19.11 9.47 3.69
C MET A 700 20.53 9.31 4.23
N SER A 701 20.75 9.60 5.52
CA SER A 701 22.06 9.33 6.14
C SER A 701 22.37 7.85 6.12
N MET A 702 21.36 6.99 6.37
CA MET A 702 21.51 5.54 6.37
C MET A 702 21.88 5.00 4.98
N GLU A 703 21.32 5.55 3.91
CA GLU A 703 21.72 5.21 2.53
C GLU A 703 23.22 5.44 2.30
N LEU A 704 23.74 6.57 2.76
CA LEU A 704 25.13 6.96 2.55
C LEU A 704 26.14 6.23 3.44
N ILE A 705 25.90 6.16 4.75
CA ILE A 705 26.86 5.56 5.69
C ILE A 705 26.95 4.04 5.53
N THR A 706 25.89 3.40 5.03
CA THR A 706 25.89 1.95 4.77
C THR A 706 26.67 1.56 3.50
N MET A 707 27.03 2.52 2.63
CA MET A 707 27.81 2.23 1.41
C MET A 707 29.12 1.47 1.71
N ASP A 708 29.74 1.67 2.86
CA ASP A 708 30.96 0.95 3.25
C ASP A 708 30.74 -0.57 3.40
N TYR A 709 29.48 -1.01 3.51
CA TYR A 709 29.06 -2.40 3.70
C TYR A 709 28.15 -2.93 2.58
N TRP A 710 28.12 -2.27 1.41
CA TRP A 710 27.35 -2.72 0.25
C TRP A 710 27.93 -3.96 -0.43
N ASP A 711 29.12 -4.42 -0.03
CA ASP A 711 29.68 -5.72 -0.41
C ASP A 711 28.78 -6.90 0.04
N GLU A 712 27.89 -6.69 1.02
CA GLU A 712 26.81 -7.64 1.36
C GLU A 712 25.82 -7.90 0.21
N PHE A 713 25.68 -6.94 -0.71
CA PHE A 713 24.77 -7.03 -1.85
C PHE A 713 25.50 -7.34 -3.16
N PHE A 714 26.77 -6.95 -3.28
CA PHE A 714 27.57 -7.09 -4.48
C PHE A 714 28.91 -7.78 -4.19
N GLU A 715 29.00 -9.07 -4.53
CA GLU A 715 30.25 -9.84 -4.44
C GLU A 715 31.30 -9.37 -5.47
N ASN A 716 30.83 -8.88 -6.63
CA ASN A 716 31.70 -8.36 -7.67
C ASN A 716 32.10 -6.90 -7.37
N GLU A 717 33.41 -6.64 -7.27
CA GLU A 717 33.95 -5.32 -6.94
C GLU A 717 33.55 -4.23 -7.96
N ASN A 718 33.44 -4.56 -9.25
CA ASN A 718 33.02 -3.61 -10.27
C ASN A 718 31.53 -3.26 -10.13
N ASP A 719 30.68 -4.24 -9.84
CA ASP A 719 29.25 -3.98 -9.58
C ASP A 719 29.03 -3.18 -8.30
N LEU A 720 29.83 -3.45 -7.26
CA LEU A 720 29.86 -2.65 -6.03
C LEU A 720 30.24 -1.19 -6.33
N LYS A 721 31.31 -0.96 -7.09
CA LYS A 721 31.73 0.40 -7.52
C LYS A 721 30.64 1.08 -8.34
N ARG A 722 30.04 0.36 -9.30
CA ARG A 722 28.92 0.86 -10.13
C ARG A 722 27.72 1.26 -9.26
N ALA A 723 27.35 0.45 -8.28
CA ALA A 723 26.24 0.74 -7.37
C ALA A 723 26.47 2.05 -6.61
N LYS A 724 27.67 2.22 -6.01
CA LYS A 724 28.04 3.44 -5.28
C LYS A 724 28.06 4.67 -6.18
N ILE A 725 28.63 4.55 -7.39
CA ILE A 725 28.65 5.65 -8.36
C ILE A 725 27.23 6.04 -8.76
N GLN A 726 26.37 5.09 -9.13
CA GLN A 726 24.98 5.37 -9.52
C GLN A 726 24.20 6.05 -8.39
N HIS A 727 24.39 5.62 -7.15
CA HIS A 727 23.73 6.25 -6.00
C HIS A 727 24.21 7.69 -5.77
N LEU A 728 25.52 7.94 -5.74
CA LEU A 728 26.07 9.28 -5.57
C LEU A 728 25.71 10.23 -6.73
N GLU A 729 25.70 9.73 -7.97
CA GLU A 729 25.21 10.51 -9.12
C GLU A 729 23.72 10.85 -8.97
N SER A 730 22.90 9.93 -8.47
CA SER A 730 21.47 10.20 -8.22
C SER A 730 21.22 11.28 -7.16
N ILE A 731 22.10 11.40 -6.16
CA ILE A 731 22.03 12.47 -5.15
C ILE A 731 22.30 13.83 -5.79
N LEU A 732 23.31 13.91 -6.66
CA LEU A 732 23.62 15.14 -7.40
C LEU A 732 22.48 15.53 -8.35
N GLU A 733 21.79 14.57 -8.96
CA GLU A 733 20.61 14.81 -9.80
C GLU A 733 19.38 15.27 -8.98
N THR A 734 19.27 14.85 -7.72
CA THR A 734 18.09 15.10 -6.87
C THR A 734 18.02 16.54 -6.38
N LEU A 735 19.15 17.14 -5.96
CA LEU A 735 19.14 18.50 -5.39
C LEU A 735 18.60 19.57 -6.37
N PRO A 736 19.00 19.61 -7.66
CA PRO A 736 18.46 20.57 -8.62
C PRO A 736 17.00 20.31 -8.96
N TRP A 737 16.55 19.06 -8.96
CA TRP A 737 15.13 18.71 -9.12
C TRP A 737 14.30 19.22 -7.94
N VAL A 738 14.79 19.04 -6.70
CA VAL A 738 14.15 19.61 -5.49
C VAL A 738 14.04 21.13 -5.59
N ALA A 739 15.15 21.80 -5.93
CA ALA A 739 15.18 23.26 -6.09
C ALA A 739 14.22 23.76 -7.18
N THR A 740 14.07 22.99 -8.28
CA THR A 740 13.13 23.32 -9.35
C THR A 740 11.69 23.24 -8.86
N VAL A 741 11.31 22.13 -8.23
CA VAL A 741 9.94 21.88 -7.77
C VAL A 741 9.54 22.87 -6.69
N ASP A 742 10.40 23.14 -5.71
CA ASP A 742 10.10 24.09 -4.64
C ASP A 742 10.01 25.53 -5.16
N LYS A 743 11.00 25.99 -5.95
CA LYS A 743 10.95 27.33 -6.58
C LYS A 743 9.71 27.51 -7.46
N PHE A 744 9.27 26.46 -8.15
CA PHE A 744 8.04 26.48 -8.94
C PHE A 744 6.79 26.64 -8.07
N GLN A 745 6.71 25.95 -6.93
CA GLN A 745 5.60 26.12 -5.98
C GLN A 745 5.59 27.51 -5.34
N HIS A 746 6.75 28.05 -4.98
CA HIS A 746 6.86 29.44 -4.51
C HIS A 746 6.25 30.42 -5.53
N TRP A 747 6.67 30.33 -6.80
CA TRP A 747 6.10 31.17 -7.86
C TRP A 747 4.58 30.96 -8.02
N MET A 748 4.13 29.71 -8.02
CA MET A 748 2.72 29.35 -8.22
C MET A 748 1.81 29.99 -7.17
N TYR A 749 2.15 29.83 -5.89
CA TYR A 749 1.32 30.30 -4.79
C TYR A 749 1.50 31.79 -4.47
N GLU A 750 2.61 32.41 -4.89
CA GLU A 750 2.74 33.87 -4.91
C GLU A 750 1.96 34.53 -6.06
N ASN A 751 1.58 33.77 -7.09
CA ASN A 751 0.85 34.24 -8.27
C ASN A 751 -0.44 33.43 -8.52
N PRO A 752 -1.37 33.32 -7.55
CA PRO A 752 -2.45 32.33 -7.56
C PRO A 752 -3.49 32.51 -8.69
N GLN A 753 -3.44 33.62 -9.43
CA GLN A 753 -4.34 33.92 -10.55
C GLN A 753 -3.73 33.61 -11.92
N HIS A 754 -2.61 32.89 -11.96
CA HIS A 754 -1.96 32.51 -13.21
C HIS A 754 -2.84 31.56 -14.06
N SER A 755 -2.74 31.65 -15.37
CA SER A 755 -3.29 30.69 -16.32
C SER A 755 -2.42 29.42 -16.42
N ALA A 756 -2.93 28.36 -17.05
CA ALA A 756 -2.14 27.16 -17.36
C ALA A 756 -0.95 27.48 -18.29
N ALA A 757 -1.11 28.44 -19.20
CA ALA A 757 -0.04 28.90 -20.08
C ALA A 757 1.09 29.62 -19.30
N GLU A 758 0.75 30.57 -18.43
CA GLU A 758 1.73 31.27 -17.58
C GLU A 758 2.43 30.30 -16.63
N ARG A 759 1.71 29.31 -16.09
CA ARG A 759 2.27 28.23 -15.28
C ARG A 759 3.28 27.39 -16.07
N THR A 760 2.97 27.06 -17.32
CA THR A 760 3.88 26.33 -18.20
C THR A 760 5.14 27.15 -18.52
N GLU A 761 4.99 28.44 -18.82
CA GLU A 761 6.12 29.35 -19.06
C GLU A 761 7.02 29.50 -17.83
N ALA A 762 6.41 29.62 -16.65
CA ALA A 762 7.14 29.67 -15.39
C ALA A 762 7.90 28.38 -15.10
N TRP A 763 7.27 27.23 -15.33
CA TRP A 763 7.93 25.93 -15.21
C TRP A 763 9.16 25.84 -16.11
N VAL A 764 9.01 26.13 -17.41
CA VAL A 764 10.12 26.03 -18.37
C VAL A 764 11.27 26.95 -17.97
N ARG A 765 10.98 28.21 -17.64
CA ARG A 765 11.98 29.18 -17.19
C ARG A 765 12.74 28.70 -15.95
N ILE A 766 12.02 28.16 -14.96
CA ILE A 766 12.62 27.69 -13.70
C ILE A 766 13.43 26.42 -13.93
N TYR A 767 12.88 25.44 -14.66
CA TYR A 767 13.57 24.18 -14.99
C TYR A 767 14.89 24.42 -15.73
N GLU A 768 14.94 25.41 -16.62
CA GLU A 768 16.17 25.78 -17.35
C GLU A 768 17.28 26.36 -16.45
N GLU A 769 16.97 26.79 -15.24
CA GLU A 769 17.99 27.24 -14.28
C GLU A 769 18.74 26.09 -13.60
N PHE A 770 18.16 24.88 -13.59
CA PHE A 770 18.60 23.74 -12.76
C PHE A 770 18.90 22.45 -13.55
N THR A 771 18.73 22.48 -14.88
CA THR A 771 19.07 21.36 -15.76
C THR A 771 20.47 21.52 -16.34
N ASP A 772 21.07 20.41 -16.76
CA ASP A 772 22.27 20.44 -17.59
C ASP A 772 21.99 21.05 -18.97
N LYS A 773 23.03 21.55 -19.62
CA LYS A 773 23.00 22.17 -20.95
C LYS A 773 23.41 21.23 -22.07
N VAL A 774 23.68 19.95 -21.77
CA VAL A 774 24.23 18.97 -22.70
C VAL A 774 23.14 18.11 -23.32
N MET A 775 22.08 17.80 -22.55
CA MET A 775 20.95 17.00 -22.99
C MET A 775 20.13 17.72 -24.05
N ASP A 776 19.92 17.04 -25.18
CA ASP A 776 19.19 17.57 -26.32
C ASP A 776 17.70 17.21 -26.27
N TRP A 777 16.88 18.25 -26.13
CA TRP A 777 15.42 18.19 -26.11
C TRP A 777 14.77 18.50 -27.47
N SER A 778 15.55 18.68 -28.54
CA SER A 778 15.04 18.99 -29.87
C SER A 778 13.98 18.00 -30.31
N GLY A 779 12.76 18.48 -30.60
CA GLY A 779 11.61 17.66 -30.97
C GLY A 779 10.88 16.98 -29.80
N LEU A 780 11.26 17.28 -28.56
CA LEU A 780 10.70 16.75 -27.31
C LEU A 780 10.22 17.87 -26.36
N GLU A 781 10.20 19.12 -26.83
CA GLU A 781 9.89 20.31 -26.04
C GLU A 781 8.49 20.23 -25.43
N ILE A 782 7.55 19.57 -26.11
CA ILE A 782 6.20 19.38 -25.61
C ILE A 782 6.17 18.56 -24.31
N TYR A 783 7.03 17.54 -24.19
CA TYR A 783 7.11 16.73 -22.97
C TYR A 783 7.84 17.49 -21.84
N LYS A 784 8.86 18.27 -22.19
CA LYS A 784 9.60 19.12 -21.24
C LYS A 784 8.67 20.09 -20.49
N LYS A 785 7.70 20.68 -21.20
CA LYS A 785 6.71 21.64 -20.65
C LYS A 785 5.85 21.08 -19.51
N TYR A 786 5.58 19.78 -19.52
CA TYR A 786 4.67 19.12 -18.57
C TYR A 786 5.39 18.14 -17.63
N LEU A 787 6.74 18.15 -17.61
CA LEU A 787 7.52 17.22 -16.81
C LEU A 787 7.19 17.27 -15.31
N TRP A 788 6.79 18.45 -14.80
CA TRP A 788 6.39 18.65 -13.41
C TRP A 788 5.11 17.90 -13.02
N GLN A 789 4.21 17.63 -13.97
CA GLN A 789 2.92 16.98 -13.69
C GLN A 789 3.08 15.53 -13.21
N ARG A 790 4.26 14.90 -13.39
CA ARG A 790 4.56 13.57 -12.82
C ARG A 790 4.76 13.59 -11.30
N GLN A 791 4.91 14.78 -10.70
CA GLN A 791 5.30 14.94 -9.31
C GLN A 791 4.07 15.07 -8.42
N LEU A 792 3.68 13.95 -7.78
CA LEU A 792 2.50 13.89 -6.91
C LEU A 792 2.51 14.97 -5.81
N HIS A 793 3.68 15.32 -5.26
CA HIS A 793 3.80 16.28 -4.16
C HIS A 793 3.25 17.68 -4.50
N ILE A 794 3.29 18.10 -5.77
CA ILE A 794 2.69 19.38 -6.19
C ILE A 794 1.17 19.36 -6.03
N TYR A 795 0.57 18.18 -6.25
CA TYR A 795 -0.86 17.95 -6.19
C TYR A 795 -1.33 17.62 -4.78
N GLU A 796 -0.67 16.70 -4.08
CA GLU A 796 -1.22 16.10 -2.85
C GLU A 796 -0.66 16.72 -1.56
N VAL A 797 0.61 17.16 -1.55
CA VAL A 797 1.30 17.66 -0.35
C VAL A 797 2.22 18.85 -0.69
N PRO A 798 1.64 20.03 -1.00
CA PRO A 798 2.41 21.16 -1.50
C PRO A 798 3.46 21.64 -0.49
N PHE A 799 4.59 22.13 -1.01
CA PHE A 799 5.79 22.55 -0.26
C PHE A 799 6.57 21.47 0.51
N TYR A 800 6.12 20.22 0.57
CA TYR A 800 6.85 19.11 1.21
C TYR A 800 8.23 18.84 0.58
N TYR A 801 8.40 19.14 -0.70
CA TYR A 801 9.53 18.64 -1.48
C TYR A 801 10.90 19.25 -1.11
N ILE A 802 10.94 20.47 -0.56
CA ILE A 802 12.18 21.12 -0.12
C ILE A 802 12.88 20.36 1.01
N GLU A 803 12.10 19.61 1.79
CA GLU A 803 12.55 18.91 2.99
C GLU A 803 13.53 17.78 2.61
N TYR A 804 13.32 17.13 1.46
CA TYR A 804 14.28 16.21 0.85
C TYR A 804 15.63 16.90 0.56
N GLY A 805 15.61 18.14 0.06
CA GLY A 805 16.84 18.89 -0.25
C GLY A 805 17.63 19.27 1.01
N ILE A 806 16.92 19.74 2.04
CA ILE A 806 17.49 20.08 3.36
C ILE A 806 18.10 18.82 4.01
N ALA A 807 17.32 17.74 4.08
CA ALA A 807 17.75 16.48 4.65
C ALA A 807 18.93 15.86 3.88
N GLN A 808 18.96 15.95 2.55
CA GLN A 808 20.04 15.42 1.74
C GLN A 808 21.37 16.14 2.00
N LEU A 809 21.35 17.46 2.20
CA LEU A 809 22.55 18.21 2.61
C LEU A 809 23.02 17.75 3.99
N GLY A 810 22.10 17.59 4.94
CA GLY A 810 22.41 17.06 6.26
C GLY A 810 23.00 15.65 6.20
N ALA A 811 22.44 14.76 5.39
CA ALA A 811 22.90 13.40 5.19
C ALA A 811 24.32 13.34 4.59
N ILE A 812 24.63 14.22 3.63
CA ILE A 812 26.01 14.34 3.11
C ILE A 812 26.95 14.86 4.20
N GLY A 813 26.50 15.77 5.06
CA GLY A 813 27.26 16.21 6.24
C GLY A 813 27.54 15.09 7.23
N VAL A 814 26.53 14.27 7.56
CA VAL A 814 26.68 13.07 8.40
C VAL A 814 27.66 12.09 7.77
N TRP A 815 27.51 11.84 6.47
CA TRP A 815 28.40 10.95 5.73
C TRP A 815 29.84 11.47 5.71
N LYS A 816 30.05 12.78 5.50
CA LYS A 816 31.37 13.42 5.59
C LYS A 816 32.00 13.22 6.96
N ASN A 817 31.25 13.40 8.04
CA ASN A 817 31.72 13.14 9.41
C ASN A 817 32.06 11.66 9.61
N TYR A 818 31.21 10.74 9.13
CA TYR A 818 31.44 9.30 9.19
C TYR A 818 32.68 8.85 8.41
N ARG A 819 32.92 9.39 7.22
CA ARG A 819 34.13 9.08 6.42
C ARG A 819 35.42 9.56 7.07
N GLN A 820 35.36 10.61 7.89
CA GLN A 820 36.52 11.10 8.66
C GLN A 820 36.77 10.26 9.91
N ASP A 821 35.71 9.94 10.65
CA ASP A 821 35.75 9.12 11.87
C ASP A 821 34.43 8.34 11.99
N PRO A 822 34.41 7.04 11.60
CA PRO A 822 33.18 6.26 11.58
C PRO A 822 32.47 6.17 12.93
N ALA A 823 33.23 6.02 14.02
CA ALA A 823 32.68 5.89 15.36
C ALA A 823 32.06 7.21 15.83
N LYS A 824 32.76 8.33 15.64
CA LYS A 824 32.26 9.65 16.02
C LYS A 824 31.09 10.09 15.13
N GLY A 825 31.17 9.85 13.82
CA GLY A 825 30.12 10.18 12.86
C GLY A 825 28.82 9.43 13.17
N LEU A 826 28.89 8.12 13.38
CA LEU A 826 27.72 7.31 13.72
C LEU A 826 27.14 7.69 15.09
N LYS A 827 28.00 7.96 16.08
CA LYS A 827 27.53 8.43 17.39
C LYS A 827 26.78 9.76 17.29
N GLY A 828 27.32 10.73 16.56
CA GLY A 828 26.66 12.03 16.35
C GLY A 828 25.31 11.86 15.67
N PHE A 829 25.25 11.05 14.61
CA PHE A 829 23.99 10.70 13.95
C PHE A 829 22.95 10.13 14.92
N LEU A 830 23.31 9.11 15.70
CA LEU A 830 22.40 8.50 16.67
C LEU A 830 21.99 9.44 17.80
N ASP A 831 22.88 10.31 18.24
CA ASP A 831 22.57 11.30 19.28
C ASP A 831 21.58 12.35 18.78
N ALA A 832 21.66 12.75 17.50
CA ALA A 832 20.64 13.59 16.87
C ALA A 832 19.28 12.90 16.80
N LEU A 833 19.22 11.64 16.35
CA LEU A 833 17.95 10.90 16.23
C LEU A 833 17.26 10.68 17.59
N LYS A 834 18.03 10.44 18.67
CA LYS A 834 17.48 10.24 20.02
C LYS A 834 16.74 11.45 20.57
N LEU A 835 17.01 12.65 20.06
CA LEU A 835 16.31 13.86 20.50
C LEU A 835 14.84 13.82 20.10
N GLY A 836 14.45 13.05 19.08
CA GLY A 836 13.13 13.16 18.47
C GLY A 836 12.82 14.63 18.18
N TYR A 837 11.64 15.10 18.55
CA TYR A 837 11.25 16.51 18.45
C TYR A 837 11.25 17.24 19.80
N THR A 838 12.25 16.94 20.63
CA THR A 838 12.47 17.65 21.90
C THR A 838 13.41 18.86 21.78
N ALA A 839 13.94 19.11 20.58
CA ALA A 839 14.82 20.21 20.24
C ALA A 839 14.44 20.80 18.87
N THR A 840 14.93 22.01 18.57
CA THR A 840 14.76 22.65 17.25
C THR A 840 15.52 21.88 16.16
N ILE A 841 15.15 22.08 14.89
CA ILE A 841 15.85 21.41 13.77
C ILE A 841 17.35 21.73 13.80
N GLY A 842 17.72 22.99 14.06
CA GLY A 842 19.12 23.41 14.15
C GLY A 842 19.90 22.71 15.28
N GLU A 843 19.29 22.55 16.46
CA GLU A 843 19.90 21.82 17.58
C GLU A 843 20.06 20.32 17.29
N ILE A 844 19.09 19.72 16.59
CA ILE A 844 19.17 18.31 16.15
C ILE A 844 20.33 18.12 15.16
N TYR A 845 20.46 19.01 14.17
CA TYR A 845 21.58 18.98 13.23
C TYR A 845 22.92 19.20 13.95
N GLN A 846 22.96 20.13 14.91
CA GLN A 846 24.14 20.36 15.73
C GLN A 846 24.55 19.12 16.53
N ALA A 847 23.59 18.33 17.04
CA ALA A 847 23.88 17.07 17.74
C ALA A 847 24.55 16.03 16.81
N ALA A 848 24.25 16.07 15.51
CA ALA A 848 24.94 15.30 14.47
C ALA A 848 26.31 15.90 14.06
N ASN A 849 26.75 16.98 14.70
CA ASN A 849 27.94 17.76 14.37
C ASN A 849 27.92 18.29 12.93
N ILE A 850 26.74 18.71 12.46
CA ILE A 850 26.55 19.35 11.15
C ILE A 850 25.82 20.69 11.35
N PRO A 851 26.11 21.72 10.55
CA PRO A 851 25.37 22.97 10.60
C PRO A 851 24.03 22.84 9.86
N PHE A 852 23.03 23.59 10.31
CA PHE A 852 21.81 23.84 9.54
C PHE A 852 22.02 25.11 8.71
N ASP A 853 22.72 24.97 7.59
CA ASP A 853 23.24 26.09 6.78
C ASP A 853 22.98 25.86 5.28
N PHE A 854 22.38 26.86 4.62
CA PHE A 854 22.08 26.86 3.18
C PHE A 854 22.97 27.81 2.37
N SER A 855 24.05 28.30 2.99
CA SER A 855 25.03 29.17 2.34
C SER A 855 25.70 28.48 1.16
N GLU A 856 26.07 29.29 0.17
CA GLU A 856 26.78 28.83 -1.01
C GLU A 856 28.08 28.10 -0.63
N GLN A 857 28.83 28.65 0.32
CA GLN A 857 30.08 28.06 0.80
C GLN A 857 29.85 26.66 1.37
N HIS A 858 28.85 26.48 2.25
CA HIS A 858 28.58 25.19 2.86
C HIS A 858 28.17 24.14 1.81
N ILE A 859 27.24 24.49 0.92
CA ILE A 859 26.76 23.56 -0.12
C ILE A 859 27.90 23.23 -1.09
N THR A 860 28.72 24.19 -1.51
CA THR A 860 29.91 23.92 -2.33
C THR A 860 30.88 22.96 -1.64
N ASP A 861 31.12 23.11 -0.34
CA ASP A 861 32.01 22.21 0.41
C ASP A 861 31.47 20.78 0.50
N LEU A 862 30.15 20.61 0.64
CA LEU A 862 29.50 19.29 0.60
C LEU A 862 29.58 18.68 -0.80
N MET A 863 29.29 19.45 -1.85
CA MET A 863 29.35 18.97 -3.23
C MET A 863 30.76 18.61 -3.66
N GLN A 864 31.76 19.38 -3.24
CA GLN A 864 33.17 19.07 -3.51
C GLN A 864 33.59 17.77 -2.79
N PHE A 865 33.08 17.51 -1.59
CA PHE A 865 33.29 16.24 -0.91
C PHE A 865 32.68 15.06 -1.71
N VAL A 866 31.42 15.16 -2.15
CA VAL A 866 30.79 14.14 -3.00
C VAL A 866 31.57 13.92 -4.30
N ARG A 867 32.02 15.01 -4.94
CA ARG A 867 32.86 14.97 -6.15
C ARG A 867 34.16 14.20 -5.92
N ASN A 868 34.81 14.42 -4.79
CA ASN A 868 36.06 13.75 -4.45
C ASN A 868 35.86 12.25 -4.23
N GLU A 869 34.79 11.85 -3.53
CA GLU A 869 34.46 10.42 -3.33
C GLU A 869 34.09 9.74 -4.66
N LEU A 870 33.30 10.41 -5.51
CA LEU A 870 33.02 9.94 -6.88
C LEU A 870 34.29 9.76 -7.71
N ALA A 871 35.22 10.73 -7.65
CA ALA A 871 36.49 10.65 -8.36
C ALA A 871 37.38 9.52 -7.84
N GLN A 872 37.32 9.17 -6.55
CA GLN A 872 38.02 8.02 -6.00
C GLN A 872 37.41 6.69 -6.49
N LEU A 873 36.08 6.57 -6.53
CA LEU A 873 35.40 5.37 -7.03
C LEU A 873 35.62 5.12 -8.53
N LYS A 874 35.86 6.18 -9.31
CA LYS A 874 36.14 6.11 -10.75
C LYS A 874 37.61 5.83 -11.11
N LYS A 875 38.52 5.80 -10.12
CA LYS A 875 39.92 5.37 -10.29
C LYS A 875 40.02 3.86 -10.11
#